data_AF-A0A8G1J2Z3-F1
#
_entry.id   AF-A0A8G1J2Z3-F1
#
_cell.length_a   1.000
_cell.length_b   1.000
_cell.length_c   1.000
_cell.angle_alpha   90.00
_cell.angle_beta   90.00
_cell.angle_gamma   90.00
#
_symmetry.space_group_name_H-M   'P 1'
#
loop_
_entity.id
_entity.type
_entity.pdbx_description
1 polymer ?
#
loop_
_entity_poly.entity_id
_entity_poly.type
_entity_poly.pdbx_seq_one_letter_code
_entity_poly.pdbx_strand_id
1 'polypeptide(L)'
;MSENHPFELPVFYLPYPARLNPHVEGARVHARVWAKEMGMLDAPSASGGVIWDEAELDRHDYGLLCAYTHPDCDAPALDLVTDWYVWVFFFDDHFLDAFKRTRDTKGAKAYLDRIPLFMPLGLGETPEPENPVELGLVDLWRRTAPSMSMGWRKRFLESTVNLLFESLWELANIKSDRVANPIEYIEMRRKVGGAPWSAGLVEYAVGAEVPDAVAASRPLKVLRDTFSDAVHLRNDLFSYEREVRNEGENANAVLVFERFFGMETQRAAELVNDILTSRLHQFESTAITEIPVLCAAEGVTPAEQTAIALYAKGLQDWQAGGHEWHMRSSRYMNDAAERVLGGPNGIGTSAARIAASGLKQHIRTPFKKVGPVDLPAFHRPFALQLNPHLEAARRHGLDWAERMGFLAPDPALPGSGVWNRRQFIGMDLAVCSAGIDPDGTREELEASADWLAWGTYGDDFYPAAFGRGRDLSAAIAQHRRLLEFMPLDLGATPAPVNPLERGLGDLWRRTAAGFDEQARGEFKSAVEAMLEGWLWELHTEGQNRVPDPVDYVEMRRDAFGSDLTMSLARLRAGRRVPDAVWRSRPLLAMEAAAMDHVCLLNDVCSYHKEIEYEGQLVNGVVVIEEYLGVERDEAVTVAAALANARLEQFELVERTELPGLVEESGLDRAAQEALGAYVEDLKNWIAAIQNWHLDGTDRYREETLRRLADVGPGSASAYGVGRFLETGGSEAVGPEVGGSGAGQPEAVAREADAAGETAAAEDSALSRALRPPSWRTYLAARPENAAPADVAMPNANIAAIMRRLVGSSSSASCAGGAAASSTARASGSGPGSRGGSGASLGSGSSAAREAGGGAGGAGAGGAGLSDSQGSGSGSGAGAGGSGAGAGGSGAGGSGAGGAGGSGLGGAGGLGGAGGLGGSGGRGGSGGFGGRGGSGGSGGSGGFGGRGGSGGSG
;
A
#
# COMPACT_ATOMS: atom_id res chain seq x y z
N MET A 1 33.85 -4.25 -15.39
CA MET A 1 32.62 -5.01 -15.66
C MET A 1 33.02 -6.45 -15.85
N SER A 2 32.71 -7.36 -14.92
CA SER A 2 32.95 -8.80 -15.17
C SER A 2 31.95 -9.30 -16.21
N GLU A 3 32.41 -10.04 -17.22
CA GLU A 3 31.66 -10.37 -18.45
C GLU A 3 30.37 -11.21 -18.27
N ASN A 4 29.94 -11.57 -17.05
CA ASN A 4 28.88 -12.58 -16.84
C ASN A 4 27.59 -12.13 -16.13
N HIS A 5 27.46 -10.94 -15.54
CA HIS A 5 26.21 -10.51 -14.86
C HIS A 5 25.74 -9.13 -15.34
N PRO A 6 24.42 -8.84 -15.35
CA PRO A 6 23.86 -7.56 -15.79
C PRO A 6 24.28 -6.36 -14.94
N PHE A 7 24.54 -6.56 -13.65
CA PHE A 7 25.01 -5.53 -12.71
C PHE A 7 25.71 -6.19 -11.51
N GLU A 8 26.46 -5.39 -10.74
CA GLU A 8 27.01 -5.77 -9.45
C GLU A 8 25.97 -5.52 -8.35
N LEU A 9 25.72 -6.50 -7.50
CA LEU A 9 24.76 -6.37 -6.40
C LEU A 9 25.13 -5.18 -5.50
N PRO A 10 24.16 -4.30 -5.16
CA PRO A 10 24.42 -3.15 -4.32
C PRO A 10 24.71 -3.55 -2.87
N VAL A 11 25.22 -2.61 -2.07
CA VAL A 11 25.40 -2.81 -0.63
C VAL A 11 24.04 -2.71 0.06
N PHE A 12 23.53 -3.84 0.52
CA PHE A 12 22.24 -3.93 1.20
C PHE A 12 22.29 -3.36 2.62
N TYR A 13 21.23 -2.65 3.00
CA TYR A 13 20.94 -2.34 4.40
C TYR A 13 20.42 -3.59 5.11
N LEU A 14 21.15 -4.04 6.14
CA LEU A 14 20.86 -5.24 6.92
C LEU A 14 20.80 -4.87 8.41
N PRO A 15 19.65 -4.37 8.91
CA PRO A 15 19.53 -3.86 10.28
C PRO A 15 19.69 -4.96 11.34
N TYR A 16 19.36 -6.21 10.98
CA TYR A 16 19.36 -7.36 11.87
C TYR A 16 20.16 -8.52 11.27
N PRO A 17 21.00 -9.21 12.06
CA PRO A 17 21.63 -10.44 11.60
C PRO A 17 20.59 -11.58 11.56
N ALA A 18 20.65 -12.40 10.52
CA ALA A 18 19.81 -13.59 10.44
C ALA A 18 20.19 -14.62 11.50
N ARG A 19 19.20 -15.42 11.91
CA ARG A 19 19.35 -16.56 12.80
C ARG A 19 18.90 -17.81 12.05
N LEU A 20 19.46 -18.97 12.40
CA LEU A 20 19.10 -20.24 11.77
C LEU A 20 18.39 -21.13 12.79
N ASN A 21 17.22 -21.64 12.43
CA ASN A 21 16.49 -22.61 13.25
C ASN A 21 17.32 -23.91 13.39
N PRO A 22 17.53 -24.44 14.62
CA PRO A 22 18.32 -25.65 14.83
C PRO A 22 17.70 -26.92 14.23
N HIS A 23 16.44 -26.88 13.78
CA HIS A 23 15.71 -28.01 13.23
C HIS A 23 15.81 -28.15 11.69
N VAL A 24 16.68 -27.37 11.02
CA VAL A 24 16.80 -27.31 9.55
C VAL A 24 16.95 -28.68 8.86
N GLU A 25 17.74 -29.59 9.41
CA GLU A 25 17.94 -30.92 8.81
C GLU A 25 16.67 -31.78 8.89
N GLY A 26 15.89 -31.64 9.97
CA GLY A 26 14.60 -32.31 10.11
C GLY A 26 13.62 -31.83 9.04
N ALA A 27 13.51 -30.51 8.88
CA ALA A 27 12.64 -29.89 7.89
C ALA A 27 12.99 -30.28 6.44
N ARG A 28 14.27 -30.36 6.10
CA ARG A 28 14.72 -30.84 4.77
C ARG A 28 14.26 -32.27 4.49
N VAL A 29 14.45 -33.17 5.45
CA VAL A 29 14.06 -34.59 5.29
C VAL A 29 12.55 -34.72 5.19
N HIS A 30 11.81 -34.02 6.05
CA HIS A 30 10.36 -34.00 6.05
C HIS A 30 9.80 -33.49 4.72
N ALA A 31 10.29 -32.34 4.24
CA ALA A 31 9.84 -31.70 3.00
C ALA A 31 9.98 -32.60 1.76
N ARG A 32 11.06 -33.39 1.65
CA ARG A 32 11.22 -34.35 0.54
C ARG A 32 10.16 -35.43 0.54
N VAL A 33 9.91 -36.00 1.72
CA VAL A 33 8.91 -37.06 1.88
C VAL A 33 7.54 -36.50 1.55
N TRP A 34 7.21 -35.34 2.10
CA TRP A 34 5.93 -34.68 1.87
C TRP A 34 5.72 -34.30 0.39
N ALA A 35 6.70 -33.67 -0.26
CA ALA A 35 6.61 -33.30 -1.68
C ALA A 35 6.36 -34.51 -2.59
N LYS A 36 6.99 -35.65 -2.27
CA LYS A 36 6.75 -36.92 -2.97
C LYS A 36 5.34 -37.45 -2.74
N GLU A 37 4.85 -37.43 -1.50
CA GLU A 37 3.50 -37.88 -1.15
C GLU A 37 2.41 -37.05 -1.84
N MET A 38 2.65 -35.75 -2.03
CA MET A 38 1.74 -34.86 -2.77
C MET A 38 1.86 -35.00 -4.30
N GLY A 39 2.77 -35.83 -4.80
CA GLY A 39 2.98 -36.05 -6.24
C GLY A 39 3.71 -34.93 -6.97
N MET A 40 4.37 -34.02 -6.25
CA MET A 40 5.08 -32.88 -6.84
C MET A 40 6.36 -33.30 -7.58
N LEU A 41 7.02 -34.37 -7.12
CA LEU A 41 8.25 -34.89 -7.73
C LEU A 41 8.00 -35.80 -8.95
N ASP A 42 6.75 -36.16 -9.19
CA ASP A 42 6.31 -37.02 -10.29
C ASP A 42 5.42 -36.25 -11.29
N ALA A 43 5.20 -34.96 -11.05
CA ALA A 43 4.31 -34.12 -11.86
C ALA A 43 4.90 -33.91 -13.26
N PRO A 44 4.19 -34.26 -14.35
CA PRO A 44 4.73 -34.19 -15.70
C PRO A 44 4.90 -32.73 -16.16
N SER A 45 6.01 -32.43 -16.83
CA SER A 45 6.21 -31.14 -17.51
C SER A 45 5.69 -31.19 -18.95
N ALA A 46 5.10 -30.08 -19.42
CA ALA A 46 4.72 -29.84 -20.80
C ALA A 46 5.92 -29.94 -21.78
N SER A 47 7.14 -29.67 -21.30
CA SER A 47 8.38 -29.80 -22.07
C SER A 47 8.96 -31.22 -22.12
N GLY A 48 8.31 -32.18 -21.43
CA GLY A 48 8.77 -33.55 -21.25
C GLY A 48 9.57 -33.74 -19.96
N GLY A 49 9.46 -34.92 -19.35
CA GLY A 49 10.03 -35.17 -18.02
C GLY A 49 9.08 -34.78 -16.88
N VAL A 50 9.64 -34.34 -15.76
CA VAL A 50 8.89 -33.87 -14.58
C VAL A 50 9.18 -32.39 -14.33
N ILE A 51 8.27 -31.71 -13.64
CA ILE A 51 8.44 -30.30 -13.25
C ILE A 51 9.60 -30.19 -12.27
N TRP A 52 9.59 -30.99 -11.20
CA TRP A 52 10.71 -31.13 -10.26
C TRP A 52 11.10 -32.60 -10.11
N ASP A 53 12.39 -32.84 -9.94
CA ASP A 53 12.89 -34.08 -9.34
C ASP A 53 13.43 -33.82 -7.92
N GLU A 54 13.79 -34.88 -7.20
CA GLU A 54 14.34 -34.76 -5.83
C GLU A 54 15.61 -33.90 -5.79
N ALA A 55 16.45 -34.00 -6.83
CA ALA A 55 17.69 -33.22 -6.91
C ALA A 55 17.41 -31.73 -7.11
N GLU A 56 16.34 -31.37 -7.82
CA GLU A 56 15.89 -30.00 -8.00
C GLU A 56 15.34 -29.40 -6.72
N LEU A 57 14.47 -30.12 -6.01
CA LEU A 57 13.99 -29.73 -4.70
C LEU A 57 15.15 -29.48 -3.72
N ASP A 58 16.16 -30.37 -3.72
CA ASP A 58 17.36 -30.23 -2.90
C ASP A 58 18.22 -29.01 -3.28
N ARG A 59 18.30 -28.67 -4.57
CA ARG A 59 19.02 -27.47 -5.03
C ARG A 59 18.31 -26.17 -4.64
N HIS A 60 16.98 -26.19 -4.54
CA HIS A 60 16.20 -25.05 -4.08
C HIS A 60 16.34 -24.81 -2.57
N ASP A 61 16.40 -25.90 -1.80
CA ASP A 61 16.61 -25.92 -0.34
C ASP A 61 15.62 -25.02 0.43
N TYR A 62 14.32 -25.30 0.27
CA TYR A 62 13.26 -24.58 0.98
C TYR A 62 13.31 -24.81 2.51
N GLY A 63 13.86 -25.94 2.96
CA GLY A 63 14.11 -26.16 4.39
C GLY A 63 15.09 -25.12 4.97
N LEU A 64 16.14 -24.74 4.22
CA LEU A 64 17.04 -23.67 4.63
C LEU A 64 16.36 -22.30 4.64
N LEU A 65 15.54 -22.00 3.63
CA LEU A 65 14.74 -20.77 3.59
C LEU A 65 13.88 -20.65 4.85
N CYS A 66 13.09 -21.68 5.16
CA CYS A 66 12.17 -21.67 6.29
C CYS A 66 12.91 -21.63 7.62
N ALA A 67 14.05 -22.32 7.74
CA ALA A 67 14.86 -22.30 8.95
C ALA A 67 15.48 -20.92 9.22
N TYR A 68 15.86 -20.18 8.18
CA TYR A 68 16.35 -18.81 8.33
C TYR A 68 15.22 -17.82 8.65
N THR A 69 14.06 -17.99 8.02
CA THR A 69 12.94 -17.04 8.13
C THR A 69 12.08 -17.25 9.38
N HIS A 70 12.10 -18.45 9.98
CA HIS A 70 11.34 -18.81 11.17
C HIS A 70 12.27 -19.43 12.24
N PRO A 71 13.21 -18.64 12.80
CA PRO A 71 14.29 -19.18 13.63
C PRO A 71 13.87 -19.68 15.02
N ASP A 72 12.67 -19.33 15.49
CA ASP A 72 12.20 -19.59 16.85
C ASP A 72 11.11 -20.66 16.95
N CYS A 73 10.52 -21.11 15.84
CA CYS A 73 9.48 -22.12 15.88
C CYS A 73 10.05 -23.51 16.19
N ASP A 74 9.21 -24.39 16.74
CA ASP A 74 9.59 -25.77 17.02
C ASP A 74 9.66 -26.60 15.72
N ALA A 75 10.20 -27.83 15.82
CA ALA A 75 10.36 -28.70 14.66
C ALA A 75 9.04 -28.95 13.90
N PRO A 76 7.91 -29.32 14.55
CA PRO A 76 6.65 -29.53 13.84
C PRO A 76 6.13 -28.28 13.11
N ALA A 77 6.25 -27.10 13.70
CA ALA A 77 5.87 -25.86 13.04
C ALA A 77 6.80 -25.55 11.86
N LEU A 78 8.12 -25.78 12.00
CA LEU A 78 9.07 -25.60 10.91
C LEU A 78 8.81 -26.55 9.74
N ASP A 79 8.50 -27.81 10.01
CA ASP A 79 8.13 -28.81 9.00
C ASP A 79 6.90 -28.36 8.21
N LEU A 80 5.82 -27.95 8.89
CA LEU A 80 4.60 -27.49 8.25
C LEU A 80 4.81 -26.20 7.45
N VAL A 81 5.54 -25.23 8.00
CA VAL A 81 5.88 -23.99 7.27
C VAL A 81 6.70 -24.34 6.03
N THR A 82 7.65 -25.27 6.14
CA THR A 82 8.44 -25.71 4.98
C THR A 82 7.57 -26.32 3.89
N ASP A 83 6.60 -27.16 4.25
CA ASP A 83 5.65 -27.74 3.29
C ASP A 83 4.84 -26.65 2.56
N TRP A 84 4.40 -25.59 3.26
CA TRP A 84 3.73 -24.45 2.64
C TRP A 84 4.62 -23.73 1.61
N TYR A 85 5.91 -23.53 1.90
CA TYR A 85 6.83 -22.92 0.95
C TYR A 85 7.15 -23.85 -0.23
N VAL A 86 7.32 -25.16 0.01
CA VAL A 86 7.46 -26.14 -1.08
C VAL A 86 6.25 -26.07 -2.01
N TRP A 87 5.05 -26.02 -1.45
CA TRP A 87 3.80 -25.92 -2.21
C TRP A 87 3.70 -24.64 -3.05
N VAL A 88 4.02 -23.47 -2.47
CA VAL A 88 3.88 -22.20 -3.20
C VAL A 88 4.87 -22.08 -4.36
N PHE A 89 6.10 -22.53 -4.15
CA PHE A 89 7.10 -22.56 -5.23
C PHE A 89 6.77 -23.63 -6.28
N PHE A 90 6.19 -24.76 -5.88
CA PHE A 90 5.74 -25.77 -6.84
C PHE A 90 4.60 -25.22 -7.69
N PHE A 91 3.65 -24.51 -7.07
CA PHE A 91 2.58 -23.82 -7.80
C PHE A 91 3.14 -22.88 -8.86
N ASP A 92 4.14 -22.05 -8.52
CA ASP A 92 4.73 -21.08 -9.44
C ASP A 92 5.37 -21.77 -10.67
N ASP A 93 6.23 -22.76 -10.43
CA ASP A 93 6.91 -23.50 -11.50
C ASP A 93 5.90 -24.34 -12.34
N HIS A 94 4.89 -24.93 -11.70
CA HIS A 94 3.80 -25.66 -12.38
C HIS A 94 2.92 -24.73 -13.22
N PHE A 95 2.56 -23.55 -12.70
CA PHE A 95 1.74 -22.58 -13.41
C PHE A 95 2.49 -21.97 -14.60
N LEU A 96 3.79 -21.70 -14.42
CA LEU A 96 4.69 -21.26 -15.50
C LEU A 96 4.67 -22.25 -16.67
N ASP A 97 4.87 -23.54 -16.36
CA ASP A 97 4.94 -24.60 -17.37
C ASP A 97 3.59 -24.88 -18.04
N ALA A 98 2.52 -25.01 -17.26
CA ALA A 98 1.19 -25.35 -17.77
C ALA A 98 0.52 -24.19 -18.53
N PHE A 99 0.67 -22.95 -18.07
CA PHE A 99 -0.16 -21.83 -18.53
C PHE A 99 0.62 -20.62 -19.04
N LYS A 100 1.70 -20.17 -18.38
CA LYS A 100 2.42 -18.96 -18.85
C LYS A 100 3.13 -19.22 -20.19
N ARG A 101 3.83 -20.35 -20.33
CA ARG A 101 4.51 -20.74 -21.59
C ARG A 101 3.53 -20.93 -22.75
N THR A 102 2.38 -21.53 -22.49
CA THR A 102 1.32 -21.79 -23.49
C THR A 102 0.45 -20.58 -23.76
N ARG A 103 0.45 -19.59 -22.86
CA ARG A 103 -0.41 -18.41 -22.85
C ARG A 103 -1.90 -18.74 -22.75
N ASP A 104 -2.25 -19.84 -22.09
CA ASP A 104 -3.63 -20.30 -21.89
C ASP A 104 -4.31 -19.59 -20.71
N THR A 105 -4.83 -18.38 -20.96
CA THR A 105 -5.55 -17.60 -19.96
C THR A 105 -6.84 -18.28 -19.47
N LYS A 106 -7.52 -19.05 -20.33
CA LYS A 106 -8.79 -19.69 -19.96
C LYS A 106 -8.54 -20.89 -19.06
N GLY A 107 -7.57 -21.72 -19.40
CA GLY A 107 -7.12 -22.84 -18.56
C GLY A 107 -6.60 -22.36 -17.22
N ALA A 108 -5.76 -21.32 -17.21
CA ALA A 108 -5.26 -20.69 -16.00
C ALA A 108 -6.38 -20.23 -15.06
N LYS A 109 -7.39 -19.53 -15.60
CA LYS A 109 -8.53 -19.06 -14.78
C LYS A 109 -9.32 -20.23 -14.20
N ALA A 110 -9.66 -21.23 -15.01
CA ALA A 110 -10.40 -22.40 -14.55
C ALA A 110 -9.65 -23.18 -13.45
N TYR A 111 -8.32 -23.25 -13.56
CA TYR A 111 -7.44 -23.82 -12.55
C TYR A 111 -7.46 -23.01 -11.24
N LEU A 112 -7.34 -21.68 -11.33
CA LEU A 112 -7.33 -20.79 -10.16
C LEU A 112 -8.69 -20.68 -9.46
N ASP A 113 -9.79 -20.69 -10.22
CA ASP A 113 -11.17 -20.66 -9.70
C ASP A 113 -11.47 -21.83 -8.75
N ARG A 114 -10.73 -22.95 -8.88
CA ARG A 114 -10.86 -24.12 -7.99
C ARG A 114 -10.15 -23.95 -6.65
N ILE A 115 -9.09 -23.14 -6.56
CA ILE A 115 -8.26 -23.04 -5.36
C ILE A 115 -9.03 -22.70 -4.08
N PRO A 116 -9.95 -21.71 -4.06
CA PRO A 116 -10.73 -21.39 -2.86
C PRO A 116 -11.56 -22.55 -2.31
N LEU A 117 -11.92 -23.52 -3.16
CA LEU A 117 -12.71 -24.69 -2.76
C LEU A 117 -11.95 -25.62 -1.79
N PHE A 118 -10.62 -25.54 -1.77
CA PHE A 118 -9.75 -26.35 -0.92
C PHE A 118 -9.36 -25.66 0.39
N MET A 119 -9.86 -24.44 0.62
CA MET A 119 -9.64 -23.67 1.84
C MET A 119 -10.96 -23.27 2.54
N PRO A 120 -11.86 -24.23 2.84
CA PRO A 120 -13.14 -23.91 3.45
C PRO A 120 -12.95 -23.26 4.82
N LEU A 121 -13.47 -22.04 5.01
CA LEU A 121 -13.38 -21.30 6.28
C LEU A 121 -14.01 -22.09 7.46
N GLY A 122 -15.10 -22.80 7.18
CA GLY A 122 -15.80 -23.67 8.12
C GLY A 122 -15.19 -25.06 8.31
N LEU A 123 -14.04 -25.35 7.66
CA LEU A 123 -13.36 -26.65 7.71
C LEU A 123 -14.25 -27.82 7.25
N GLY A 124 -15.10 -27.56 6.26
CA GLY A 124 -15.99 -28.56 5.65
C GLY A 124 -15.28 -29.46 4.63
N GLU A 125 -16.07 -30.26 3.92
CA GLU A 125 -15.57 -31.12 2.83
C GLU A 125 -15.02 -30.30 1.67
N THR A 126 -13.96 -30.80 1.04
CA THR A 126 -13.37 -30.26 -0.19
C THR A 126 -13.73 -31.17 -1.37
N PRO A 127 -13.75 -30.67 -2.60
CA PRO A 127 -13.84 -31.54 -3.78
C PRO A 127 -12.63 -32.48 -3.87
N GLU A 128 -12.71 -33.50 -4.73
CA GLU A 128 -11.58 -34.38 -5.00
C GLU A 128 -10.47 -33.58 -5.72
N PRO A 129 -9.22 -33.61 -5.23
CA PRO A 129 -8.11 -32.90 -5.86
C PRO A 129 -7.75 -33.54 -7.20
N GLU A 130 -7.53 -32.72 -8.22
CA GLU A 130 -7.25 -33.15 -9.60
C GLU A 130 -5.76 -33.06 -9.97
N ASN A 131 -4.95 -32.40 -9.13
CA ASN A 131 -3.52 -32.18 -9.38
C ASN A 131 -2.72 -32.03 -8.06
N PRO A 132 -1.38 -32.08 -8.11
CA PRO A 132 -0.53 -31.98 -6.91
C PRO A 132 -0.69 -30.68 -6.10
N VAL A 133 -1.03 -29.56 -6.75
CA VAL A 133 -1.26 -28.29 -6.04
C VAL A 133 -2.53 -28.37 -5.20
N GLU A 134 -3.63 -28.87 -5.76
CA GLU A 134 -4.88 -29.07 -5.04
C GLU A 134 -4.70 -30.07 -3.89
N LEU A 135 -4.01 -31.19 -4.14
CA LEU A 135 -3.74 -32.22 -3.13
C LEU A 135 -2.90 -31.67 -1.97
N GLY A 136 -1.82 -30.94 -2.28
CA GLY A 136 -1.00 -30.28 -1.27
C GLY A 136 -1.81 -29.28 -0.44
N LEU A 137 -2.67 -28.48 -1.08
CA LEU A 137 -3.47 -27.48 -0.37
C LEU A 137 -4.50 -28.10 0.58
N VAL A 138 -5.11 -29.23 0.22
CA VAL A 138 -5.99 -30.01 1.11
C VAL A 138 -5.24 -30.41 2.39
N ASP A 139 -4.05 -30.98 2.26
CA ASP A 139 -3.25 -31.40 3.40
C ASP A 139 -2.82 -30.22 4.28
N LEU A 140 -2.27 -29.17 3.65
CA LEU A 140 -1.77 -27.98 4.31
C LEU A 140 -2.88 -27.25 5.07
N TRP A 141 -4.05 -27.04 4.45
CA TRP A 141 -5.18 -26.38 5.09
C TRP A 141 -5.71 -27.18 6.28
N ARG A 142 -5.83 -28.50 6.13
CA ARG A 142 -6.23 -29.42 7.21
C ARG A 142 -5.27 -29.38 8.41
N ARG A 143 -3.96 -29.26 8.18
CA ARG A 143 -2.94 -29.22 9.23
C ARG A 143 -2.81 -27.84 9.90
N THR A 144 -3.17 -26.77 9.19
CA THR A 144 -2.96 -25.38 9.64
C THR A 144 -4.22 -24.76 10.24
N ALA A 145 -5.30 -24.72 9.46
CA ALA A 145 -6.48 -23.91 9.77
C ALA A 145 -7.16 -24.24 11.12
N PRO A 146 -7.26 -25.51 11.58
CA PRO A 146 -7.87 -25.83 12.87
C PRO A 146 -7.22 -25.15 14.07
N SER A 147 -5.94 -24.80 13.98
CA SER A 147 -5.17 -24.15 15.04
C SER A 147 -5.28 -22.62 15.06
N MET A 148 -5.87 -22.03 14.01
CA MET A 148 -5.95 -20.58 13.80
C MET A 148 -7.37 -20.06 13.94
N SER A 149 -7.52 -18.80 14.33
CA SER A 149 -8.82 -18.14 14.44
C SER A 149 -9.55 -17.98 13.10
N MET A 150 -10.86 -17.73 13.16
CA MET A 150 -11.65 -17.40 11.96
C MET A 150 -11.16 -16.10 11.30
N GLY A 151 -10.70 -15.12 12.10
CA GLY A 151 -10.13 -13.87 11.59
C GLY A 151 -8.89 -14.12 10.74
N TRP A 152 -7.95 -14.90 11.28
CA TRP A 152 -6.76 -15.30 10.54
C TRP A 152 -7.09 -16.11 9.29
N ARG A 153 -8.00 -17.09 9.37
CA ARG A 153 -8.38 -17.92 8.21
C ARG A 153 -8.92 -17.09 7.05
N LYS A 154 -9.73 -16.06 7.35
CA LYS A 154 -10.23 -15.13 6.33
C LYS A 154 -9.09 -14.35 5.68
N ARG A 155 -8.19 -13.78 6.48
CA ARG A 155 -7.03 -13.02 5.98
C ARG A 155 -6.08 -13.90 5.16
N PHE A 156 -5.83 -15.13 5.61
CA PHE A 156 -4.93 -16.05 4.93
C PHE A 156 -5.54 -16.62 3.64
N LEU A 157 -6.85 -16.88 3.63
CA LEU A 157 -7.56 -17.21 2.38
C LEU A 157 -7.47 -16.05 1.38
N GLU A 158 -7.73 -14.83 1.83
CA GLU A 158 -7.63 -13.63 0.98
C GLU A 158 -6.22 -13.47 0.40
N SER A 159 -5.18 -13.57 1.22
CA SER A 159 -3.79 -13.48 0.74
C SER A 159 -3.41 -14.62 -0.19
N THR A 160 -3.90 -15.84 0.05
CA THR A 160 -3.68 -16.99 -0.83
C THR A 160 -4.38 -16.80 -2.17
N VAL A 161 -5.63 -16.33 -2.19
CA VAL A 161 -6.35 -16.05 -3.44
C VAL A 161 -5.64 -14.96 -4.23
N ASN A 162 -5.26 -13.86 -3.56
CA ASN A 162 -4.57 -12.78 -4.24
C ASN A 162 -3.23 -13.24 -4.83
N LEU A 163 -2.45 -14.01 -4.06
CA LEU A 163 -1.19 -14.60 -4.49
C LEU A 163 -1.31 -15.35 -5.82
N LEU A 164 -2.27 -16.27 -5.91
CA LEU A 164 -2.34 -17.19 -7.03
C LEU A 164 -3.00 -16.55 -8.25
N PHE A 165 -4.03 -15.72 -8.03
CA PHE A 165 -4.72 -15.01 -9.10
C PHE A 165 -3.85 -13.92 -9.76
N GLU A 166 -2.72 -13.53 -9.16
CA GLU A 166 -1.73 -12.66 -9.81
C GLU A 166 -1.26 -13.20 -11.13
N SER A 167 -1.10 -14.51 -11.21
CA SER A 167 -0.47 -15.15 -12.36
C SER A 167 -1.22 -14.85 -13.66
N LEU A 168 -2.51 -14.46 -13.58
CA LEU A 168 -3.31 -13.93 -14.70
C LEU A 168 -2.90 -12.50 -15.11
N TRP A 169 -2.55 -11.63 -14.16
CA TRP A 169 -2.02 -10.29 -14.43
C TRP A 169 -0.66 -10.36 -15.12
N GLU A 170 0.28 -11.13 -14.54
CA GLU A 170 1.60 -11.33 -15.13
C GLU A 170 1.45 -11.90 -16.55
N LEU A 171 0.58 -12.90 -16.73
CA LEU A 171 0.27 -13.45 -18.05
C LEU A 171 -0.25 -12.41 -19.04
N ALA A 172 -1.11 -11.49 -18.59
CA ALA A 172 -1.62 -10.40 -19.43
C ALA A 172 -0.52 -9.38 -19.81
N ASN A 173 0.36 -9.03 -18.87
CA ASN A 173 1.50 -8.14 -19.12
C ASN A 173 2.50 -8.78 -20.08
N ILE A 174 2.85 -10.06 -19.88
CA ILE A 174 3.73 -10.82 -20.79
C ILE A 174 3.12 -10.90 -22.20
N LYS A 175 1.82 -11.18 -22.31
CA LYS A 175 1.13 -11.25 -23.60
C LYS A 175 1.13 -9.92 -24.36
N SER A 176 1.13 -8.80 -23.64
CA SER A 176 1.11 -7.45 -24.21
C SER A 176 2.48 -6.79 -24.34
N ASP A 177 3.56 -7.49 -23.97
CA ASP A 177 4.94 -6.96 -23.92
C ASP A 177 5.03 -5.61 -23.17
N ARG A 178 4.23 -5.49 -22.10
CA ARG A 178 4.06 -4.25 -21.35
C ARG A 178 4.76 -4.36 -20.01
N VAL A 179 5.69 -3.45 -19.77
CA VAL A 179 6.31 -3.25 -18.45
C VAL A 179 5.47 -2.23 -17.68
N ALA A 180 5.13 -2.55 -16.43
CA ALA A 180 4.38 -1.64 -15.56
C ALA A 180 5.16 -0.35 -15.26
N ASN A 181 4.47 0.74 -14.94
CA ASN A 181 5.14 1.93 -14.38
C ASN A 181 5.54 1.69 -12.90
N PRO A 182 6.48 2.47 -12.32
CA PRO A 182 6.96 2.24 -10.95
C PRO A 182 5.87 2.17 -9.87
N ILE A 183 4.83 3.01 -9.97
CA ILE A 183 3.73 3.03 -9.00
C ILE A 183 2.85 1.79 -9.16
N GLU A 184 2.47 1.46 -10.40
CA GLU A 184 1.70 0.25 -10.72
C GLU A 184 2.42 -1.01 -10.27
N TYR A 185 3.74 -1.06 -10.46
CA TYR A 185 4.56 -2.20 -10.09
C TYR A 185 4.48 -2.53 -8.59
N ILE A 186 4.64 -1.50 -7.74
CA ILE A 186 4.55 -1.68 -6.28
C ILE A 186 3.15 -2.09 -5.85
N GLU A 187 2.11 -1.46 -6.42
CA GLU A 187 0.72 -1.81 -6.13
C GLU A 187 0.37 -3.24 -6.52
N MET A 188 0.86 -3.67 -7.68
CA MET A 188 0.79 -5.05 -8.15
C MET A 188 1.47 -5.92 -7.10
N ARG A 189 2.80 -5.86 -6.95
CA ARG A 189 3.54 -6.73 -6.02
C ARG A 189 2.97 -6.80 -4.59
N ARG A 190 2.43 -5.71 -4.04
CA ARG A 190 1.82 -5.72 -2.70
C ARG A 190 0.52 -6.50 -2.59
N LYS A 191 -0.36 -6.38 -3.57
CA LYS A 191 -1.66 -7.04 -3.52
C LYS A 191 -1.50 -8.54 -3.73
N VAL A 192 -0.56 -8.90 -4.60
CA VAL A 192 -0.59 -10.17 -5.28
C VAL A 192 0.73 -10.96 -5.12
N GLY A 193 1.78 -10.35 -4.58
CA GLY A 193 3.01 -11.07 -4.24
C GLY A 193 2.86 -11.99 -3.02
N GLY A 194 3.80 -12.91 -2.85
CA GLY A 194 3.79 -13.90 -1.76
C GLY A 194 4.04 -13.35 -0.36
N ALA A 195 4.46 -12.10 -0.20
CA ALA A 195 4.86 -11.60 1.11
C ALA A 195 3.69 -11.39 2.11
N PRO A 196 2.50 -10.85 1.75
CA PRO A 196 1.35 -10.85 2.65
C PRO A 196 0.91 -12.27 3.07
N TRP A 197 1.05 -13.25 2.17
CA TRP A 197 0.84 -14.67 2.48
C TRP A 197 1.89 -15.19 3.48
N SER A 198 3.17 -14.90 3.25
CA SER A 198 4.26 -15.21 4.18
C SER A 198 4.06 -14.58 5.55
N ALA A 199 3.56 -13.35 5.62
CA ALA A 199 3.24 -12.67 6.87
C ALA A 199 2.16 -13.42 7.67
N GLY A 200 1.17 -14.01 7.00
CA GLY A 200 0.18 -14.86 7.65
C GLY A 200 0.78 -16.14 8.24
N LEU A 201 1.76 -16.75 7.57
CA LEU A 201 2.51 -17.89 8.12
C LEU A 201 3.41 -17.50 9.30
N VAL A 202 3.91 -16.26 9.33
CA VAL A 202 4.65 -15.74 10.50
C VAL A 202 3.76 -15.74 11.74
N GLU A 203 2.49 -15.32 11.65
CA GLU A 203 1.54 -15.40 12.78
C GLU A 203 1.41 -16.84 13.32
N TYR A 204 1.33 -17.83 12.43
CA TYR A 204 1.32 -19.25 12.81
C TYR A 204 2.62 -19.67 13.49
N ALA A 205 3.77 -19.36 12.89
CA ALA A 205 5.08 -19.82 13.34
C ALA A 205 5.50 -19.22 14.70
N VAL A 206 5.11 -17.97 14.98
CA VAL A 206 5.37 -17.34 16.29
C VAL A 206 4.32 -17.71 17.34
N GLY A 207 3.25 -18.41 16.95
CA GLY A 207 2.14 -18.79 17.82
C GLY A 207 1.35 -17.60 18.35
N ALA A 208 1.29 -16.50 17.59
CA ALA A 208 0.62 -15.28 18.02
C ALA A 208 -0.02 -14.55 16.84
N GLU A 209 -1.35 -14.41 16.89
CA GLU A 209 -2.13 -13.71 15.88
C GLU A 209 -2.24 -12.21 16.20
N VAL A 210 -2.23 -11.38 15.16
CA VAL A 210 -2.57 -9.97 15.26
C VAL A 210 -4.07 -9.86 15.59
N PRO A 211 -4.47 -9.11 16.64
CA PRO A 211 -5.87 -9.02 17.03
C PRO A 211 -6.73 -8.39 15.92
N ASP A 212 -7.86 -9.03 15.61
CA ASP A 212 -8.77 -8.60 14.53
C ASP A 212 -9.21 -7.13 14.66
N ALA A 213 -9.39 -6.65 15.90
CA ALA A 213 -9.81 -5.28 16.18
C ALA A 213 -8.83 -4.22 15.66
N VAL A 214 -7.54 -4.54 15.56
CA VAL A 214 -6.49 -3.62 15.12
C VAL A 214 -5.77 -4.07 13.84
N ALA A 215 -5.99 -5.30 13.38
CA ALA A 215 -5.34 -5.86 12.18
C ALA A 215 -5.51 -4.99 10.92
N ALA A 216 -6.64 -4.29 10.79
CA ALA A 216 -6.93 -3.40 9.65
C ALA A 216 -6.48 -1.94 9.85
N SER A 217 -5.91 -1.61 11.02
CA SER A 217 -5.41 -0.26 11.31
C SER A 217 -4.21 0.10 10.43
N ARG A 218 -4.07 1.39 10.12
CA ARG A 218 -2.99 1.90 9.27
C ARG A 218 -1.59 1.44 9.72
N PRO A 219 -1.18 1.55 11.00
CA PRO A 219 0.18 1.14 11.40
C PRO A 219 0.48 -0.34 11.15
N LEU A 220 -0.50 -1.24 11.31
CA LEU A 220 -0.31 -2.66 11.04
C LEU A 220 -0.31 -2.98 9.54
N LYS A 221 -1.10 -2.26 8.74
CA LYS A 221 -1.01 -2.31 7.28
C LYS A 221 0.37 -1.84 6.79
N VAL A 222 0.83 -0.67 7.25
CA VAL A 222 2.16 -0.14 6.91
C VAL A 222 3.27 -1.12 7.29
N LEU A 223 3.20 -1.74 8.47
CA LEU A 223 4.16 -2.75 8.89
C LEU A 223 4.21 -3.96 7.93
N ARG A 224 3.05 -4.47 7.52
CA ARG A 224 2.95 -5.58 6.56
C ARG A 224 3.39 -5.16 5.15
N ASP A 225 2.99 -3.97 4.71
CA ASP A 225 3.20 -3.50 3.34
C ASP A 225 4.66 -3.09 3.12
N THR A 226 5.32 -2.45 4.10
CA THR A 226 6.77 -2.20 4.09
C THR A 226 7.59 -3.48 4.12
N PHE A 227 7.15 -4.49 4.89
CA PHE A 227 7.72 -5.83 4.83
C PHE A 227 7.58 -6.39 3.41
N SER A 228 6.38 -6.39 2.86
CA SER A 228 6.08 -6.90 1.52
C SER A 228 6.96 -6.27 0.43
N ASP A 229 6.99 -4.94 0.38
CA ASP A 229 7.83 -4.19 -0.56
C ASP A 229 9.29 -4.62 -0.46
N ALA A 230 9.79 -4.71 0.77
CA ALA A 230 11.19 -5.01 1.02
C ALA A 230 11.54 -6.49 0.70
N VAL A 231 10.58 -7.41 0.75
CA VAL A 231 10.75 -8.78 0.26
C VAL A 231 10.85 -8.79 -1.25
N HIS A 232 9.91 -8.16 -1.95
CA HIS A 232 9.83 -8.16 -3.41
C HIS A 232 11.00 -7.43 -4.05
N LEU A 233 11.32 -6.21 -3.62
CA LEU A 233 12.45 -5.44 -4.16
C LEU A 233 13.79 -6.15 -3.98
N ARG A 234 13.96 -6.88 -2.87
CA ARG A 234 15.15 -7.72 -2.67
C ARG A 234 15.16 -8.88 -3.66
N ASN A 235 14.05 -9.59 -3.80
CA ASN A 235 13.94 -10.69 -4.74
C ASN A 235 14.30 -10.23 -6.16
N ASP A 236 13.72 -9.12 -6.62
CA ASP A 236 13.96 -8.55 -7.94
C ASP A 236 15.45 -8.29 -8.23
N LEU A 237 16.20 -7.79 -7.25
CA LEU A 237 17.65 -7.56 -7.36
C LEU A 237 18.44 -8.86 -7.53
N PHE A 238 17.99 -9.96 -6.91
CA PHE A 238 18.66 -11.26 -6.98
C PHE A 238 18.19 -12.10 -8.18
N SER A 239 16.97 -11.89 -8.66
CA SER A 239 16.34 -12.69 -9.71
C SER A 239 16.37 -12.04 -11.09
N TYR A 240 16.72 -10.75 -11.21
CA TYR A 240 16.70 -10.01 -12.49
C TYR A 240 17.33 -10.76 -13.66
N GLU A 241 18.52 -11.33 -13.49
CA GLU A 241 19.18 -12.06 -14.58
C GLU A 241 18.36 -13.26 -15.05
N ARG A 242 17.80 -14.03 -14.12
CA ARG A 242 16.97 -15.20 -14.43
C ARG A 242 15.65 -14.77 -15.08
N GLU A 243 14.94 -13.88 -14.42
CA GLU A 243 13.60 -13.43 -14.82
C GLU A 243 13.64 -12.69 -16.17
N VAL A 244 14.50 -11.69 -16.31
CA VAL A 244 14.48 -10.79 -17.47
C VAL A 244 15.22 -11.39 -18.67
N ARG A 245 16.37 -12.06 -18.47
CA ARG A 245 17.17 -12.57 -19.60
C ARG A 245 16.79 -13.98 -20.04
N ASN A 246 16.34 -14.84 -19.13
CA ASN A 246 16.11 -16.25 -19.41
C ASN A 246 14.62 -16.59 -19.50
N GLU A 247 13.79 -16.06 -18.59
CA GLU A 247 12.36 -16.38 -18.50
C GLU A 247 11.49 -15.44 -19.36
N GLY A 248 11.98 -14.23 -19.65
CA GLY A 248 11.20 -13.19 -20.34
C GLY A 248 10.09 -12.60 -19.47
N GLU A 249 10.26 -12.68 -18.15
CA GLU A 249 9.36 -12.08 -17.16
C GLU A 249 9.57 -10.55 -17.17
N ASN A 250 8.47 -9.81 -17.02
CA ASN A 250 8.48 -8.36 -17.03
C ASN A 250 8.05 -7.72 -15.69
N ALA A 251 7.71 -8.54 -14.70
CA ALA A 251 7.40 -8.14 -13.33
C ALA A 251 8.64 -7.98 -12.42
N ASN A 252 9.65 -7.20 -12.83
CA ASN A 252 10.86 -6.96 -12.03
C ASN A 252 11.14 -5.45 -11.86
N ALA A 253 11.32 -4.96 -10.62
CA ALA A 253 11.53 -3.54 -10.33
C ALA A 253 12.73 -2.92 -11.09
N VAL A 254 13.83 -3.66 -11.24
CA VAL A 254 15.02 -3.14 -11.93
C VAL A 254 14.70 -2.89 -13.40
N LEU A 255 13.97 -3.80 -14.05
CA LEU A 255 13.50 -3.61 -15.44
C LEU A 255 12.52 -2.44 -15.55
N VAL A 256 11.58 -2.33 -14.60
CA VAL A 256 10.62 -1.21 -14.55
C VAL A 256 11.36 0.13 -14.50
N PHE A 257 12.35 0.24 -13.62
CA PHE A 257 13.10 1.48 -13.44
C PHE A 257 14.02 1.77 -14.65
N GLU A 258 14.67 0.75 -15.19
CA GLU A 258 15.48 0.85 -16.42
C GLU A 258 14.65 1.40 -17.59
N ARG A 259 13.47 0.82 -17.82
CA ARG A 259 12.60 1.19 -18.95
C ARG A 259 11.92 2.54 -18.76
N PHE A 260 11.41 2.82 -17.55
CA PHE A 260 10.64 4.02 -17.30
C PHE A 260 11.53 5.27 -17.28
N PHE A 261 12.69 5.20 -16.62
CA PHE A 261 13.60 6.34 -16.51
C PHE A 261 14.67 6.39 -17.61
N GLY A 262 14.76 5.36 -18.47
CA GLY A 262 15.75 5.28 -19.54
C GLY A 262 17.19 5.26 -19.02
N MET A 263 17.42 4.65 -17.85
CA MET A 263 18.71 4.62 -17.17
C MET A 263 19.42 3.27 -17.33
N GLU A 264 20.74 3.22 -17.10
CA GLU A 264 21.50 1.98 -17.14
C GLU A 264 21.09 0.99 -16.03
N THR A 265 21.15 -0.31 -16.31
CA THR A 265 20.70 -1.38 -15.39
C THR A 265 21.37 -1.30 -14.00
N GLN A 266 22.67 -0.97 -13.93
CA GLN A 266 23.37 -0.79 -12.64
C GLN A 266 22.75 0.33 -11.80
N ARG A 267 22.42 1.47 -12.43
CA ARG A 267 21.81 2.61 -11.74
C ARG A 267 20.39 2.29 -11.30
N ALA A 268 19.63 1.56 -12.12
CA ALA A 268 18.31 1.06 -11.74
C ALA A 268 18.38 0.14 -10.53
N ALA A 269 19.33 -0.80 -10.49
CA ALA A 269 19.53 -1.70 -9.35
C ALA A 269 19.92 -0.95 -8.06
N GLU A 270 20.78 0.05 -8.15
CA GLU A 270 21.12 0.92 -7.00
C GLU A 270 19.89 1.66 -6.47
N LEU A 271 19.07 2.22 -7.36
CA LEU A 271 17.88 2.95 -6.97
C LEU A 271 16.81 2.03 -6.35
N VAL A 272 16.61 0.82 -6.90
CA VAL A 272 15.77 -0.21 -6.29
C VAL A 272 16.26 -0.56 -4.88
N ASN A 273 17.57 -0.61 -4.66
CA ASN A 273 18.14 -0.83 -3.32
C ASN A 273 17.97 0.37 -2.38
N ASP A 274 18.01 1.61 -2.88
CA ASP A 274 17.69 2.81 -2.10
C ASP A 274 16.22 2.76 -1.63
N ILE A 275 15.28 2.37 -2.50
CA ILE A 275 13.87 2.17 -2.13
C ILE A 275 13.74 1.03 -1.11
N LEU A 276 14.34 -0.14 -1.37
CA LEU A 276 14.37 -1.27 -0.43
C LEU A 276 14.84 -0.84 0.97
N THR A 277 15.95 -0.10 1.02
CA THR A 277 16.51 0.43 2.27
C THR A 277 15.53 1.37 2.96
N SER A 278 14.85 2.23 2.21
CA SER A 278 13.85 3.14 2.74
C SER A 278 12.62 2.41 3.31
N ARG A 279 12.13 1.36 2.63
CA ARG A 279 11.01 0.55 3.12
C ARG A 279 11.35 -0.20 4.41
N LEU A 280 12.58 -0.72 4.52
CA LEU A 280 13.10 -1.31 5.76
C LEU A 280 13.13 -0.31 6.90
N HIS A 281 13.55 0.93 6.65
CA HIS A 281 13.55 1.98 7.65
C HIS A 281 12.13 2.37 8.09
N GLN A 282 11.19 2.44 7.16
CA GLN A 282 9.79 2.73 7.49
C GLN A 282 9.20 1.61 8.34
N PHE A 283 9.47 0.33 8.01
CA PHE A 283 9.10 -0.82 8.82
C PHE A 283 9.55 -0.66 10.28
N GLU A 284 10.83 -0.32 10.50
CA GLU A 284 11.39 -0.14 11.84
C GLU A 284 10.79 1.06 12.58
N SER A 285 10.61 2.17 11.87
CA SER A 285 9.99 3.38 12.41
C SER A 285 8.57 3.05 12.89
N THR A 286 7.73 2.50 12.02
CA THR A 286 6.35 2.12 12.33
C THR A 286 6.28 1.16 13.52
N ALA A 287 7.13 0.13 13.57
CA ALA A 287 7.18 -0.81 14.68
C ALA A 287 7.49 -0.13 16.04
N ILE A 288 8.33 0.91 16.05
CA ILE A 288 8.83 1.55 17.28
C ILE A 288 8.00 2.78 17.67
N THR A 289 7.45 3.53 16.72
CA THR A 289 6.81 4.82 16.96
C THR A 289 5.30 4.78 16.78
N GLU A 290 4.77 4.05 15.80
CA GLU A 290 3.34 4.06 15.48
C GLU A 290 2.57 2.95 16.20
N ILE A 291 3.11 1.72 16.22
CA ILE A 291 2.45 0.58 16.88
C ILE A 291 2.18 0.84 18.38
N PRO A 292 3.11 1.41 19.18
CA PRO A 292 2.80 1.72 20.58
C PRO A 292 1.70 2.77 20.76
N VAL A 293 1.62 3.74 19.85
CA VAL A 293 0.58 4.78 19.87
C VAL A 293 -0.78 4.17 19.54
N LEU A 294 -0.85 3.32 18.52
CA LEU A 294 -2.04 2.53 18.19
C LEU A 294 -2.50 1.70 19.40
N CYS A 295 -1.61 0.94 20.03
CA CYS A 295 -1.95 0.10 21.18
C CYS A 295 -2.51 0.92 22.35
N ALA A 296 -1.98 2.12 22.59
CA ALA A 296 -2.46 3.02 23.62
C ALA A 296 -3.82 3.63 23.27
N ALA A 297 -4.02 4.04 22.01
CA ALA A 297 -5.26 4.65 21.53
C ALA A 297 -6.44 3.66 21.54
N GLU A 298 -6.19 2.42 21.11
CA GLU A 298 -7.21 1.37 20.97
C GLU A 298 -7.40 0.53 22.24
N GLY A 299 -6.64 0.80 23.30
CA GLY A 299 -6.74 0.07 24.56
C GLY A 299 -6.39 -1.42 24.44
N VAL A 300 -5.47 -1.76 23.52
CA VAL A 300 -5.00 -3.13 23.27
C VAL A 300 -4.41 -3.72 24.55
N THR A 301 -4.79 -4.94 24.92
CA THR A 301 -4.36 -5.56 26.18
C THR A 301 -2.87 -5.94 26.15
N PRO A 302 -2.21 -6.11 27.31
CA PRO A 302 -0.79 -6.50 27.34
C PRO A 302 -0.46 -7.81 26.60
N ALA A 303 -1.38 -8.78 26.59
CA ALA A 303 -1.21 -10.04 25.87
C ALA A 303 -1.26 -9.82 24.35
N GLU A 304 -2.23 -9.05 23.88
CA GLU A 304 -2.36 -8.67 22.46
C GLU A 304 -1.20 -7.79 21.98
N GLN A 305 -0.70 -6.88 22.82
CA GLN A 305 0.52 -6.11 22.54
C GLN A 305 1.73 -7.03 22.37
N THR A 306 1.83 -8.09 23.17
CA THR A 306 2.89 -9.10 23.05
C THR A 306 2.74 -9.87 21.73
N ALA A 307 1.52 -10.22 21.33
CA ALA A 307 1.27 -10.87 20.05
C ALA A 307 1.69 -10.01 18.86
N ILE A 308 1.32 -8.72 18.85
CA ILE A 308 1.75 -7.75 17.84
C ILE A 308 3.28 -7.62 17.81
N ALA A 309 3.93 -7.60 18.97
CA ALA A 309 5.38 -7.50 19.06
C ALA A 309 6.10 -8.75 18.54
N LEU A 310 5.59 -9.95 18.85
CA LEU A 310 6.11 -11.22 18.33
C LEU A 310 5.92 -11.31 16.81
N TYR A 311 4.78 -10.89 16.30
CA TYR A 311 4.52 -10.79 14.86
C TYR A 311 5.52 -9.85 14.17
N ALA A 312 5.68 -8.62 14.68
CA ALA A 312 6.63 -7.65 14.13
C ALA A 312 8.07 -8.19 14.14
N LYS A 313 8.47 -8.86 15.23
CA LYS A 313 9.77 -9.51 15.36
C LYS A 313 9.93 -10.67 14.36
N GLY A 314 8.88 -11.47 14.15
CA GLY A 314 8.88 -12.55 13.17
C GLY A 314 9.06 -12.03 11.74
N LEU A 315 8.42 -10.91 11.39
CA LEU A 315 8.65 -10.25 10.09
C LEU A 315 10.10 -9.74 9.95
N GLN A 316 10.72 -9.27 11.04
CA GLN A 316 12.14 -8.89 11.04
C GLN A 316 13.06 -10.09 10.78
N ASP A 317 12.83 -11.22 11.46
CA ASP A 317 13.63 -12.43 11.21
C ASP A 317 13.43 -12.93 9.78
N TRP A 318 12.19 -12.91 9.29
CA TRP A 318 11.89 -13.31 7.93
C TRP A 318 12.70 -12.49 6.95
N GLN A 319 12.75 -11.17 7.14
CA GLN A 319 13.48 -10.28 6.23
C GLN A 319 15.00 -10.48 6.28
N ALA A 320 15.57 -10.71 7.47
CA ALA A 320 16.99 -11.02 7.62
C ALA A 320 17.33 -12.41 7.04
N GLY A 321 16.51 -13.42 7.35
CA GLY A 321 16.68 -14.79 6.91
C GLY A 321 16.49 -14.97 5.41
N GLY A 322 15.51 -14.29 4.83
CA GLY A 322 15.26 -14.24 3.40
C GLY A 322 16.50 -13.75 2.65
N HIS A 323 17.17 -12.70 3.13
CA HIS A 323 18.43 -12.23 2.52
C HIS A 323 19.53 -13.30 2.52
N GLU A 324 19.76 -13.98 3.65
CA GLU A 324 20.78 -15.04 3.72
C GLU A 324 20.47 -16.21 2.78
N TRP A 325 19.19 -16.55 2.60
CA TRP A 325 18.82 -17.59 1.64
C TRP A 325 19.04 -17.15 0.19
N HIS A 326 18.70 -15.92 -0.19
CA HIS A 326 18.97 -15.40 -1.55
C HIS A 326 20.48 -15.44 -1.90
N MET A 327 21.32 -15.19 -0.91
CA MET A 327 22.78 -15.25 -1.04
C MET A 327 23.35 -16.66 -1.22
N ARG A 328 22.55 -17.72 -1.02
CA ARG A 328 23.01 -19.13 -1.08
C ARG A 328 22.24 -20.00 -2.06
N SER A 329 20.97 -19.70 -2.30
CA SER A 329 20.12 -20.52 -3.17
C SER A 329 20.61 -20.47 -4.62
N SER A 330 20.58 -21.61 -5.29
CA SER A 330 20.95 -21.73 -6.71
C SER A 330 20.03 -20.97 -7.66
N ARG A 331 18.88 -20.48 -7.18
CA ARG A 331 17.89 -19.74 -7.97
C ARG A 331 18.34 -18.32 -8.36
N TYR A 332 19.43 -17.79 -7.78
CA TYR A 332 19.77 -16.36 -7.86
C TYR A 332 21.22 -16.11 -8.31
N MET A 333 21.48 -14.88 -8.74
CA MET A 333 22.80 -14.43 -9.22
C MET A 333 23.83 -14.13 -8.10
N ASN A 334 24.04 -15.07 -7.17
CA ASN A 334 24.87 -14.88 -5.99
C ASN A 334 26.38 -15.15 -6.17
N ASP A 335 26.83 -15.62 -7.34
CA ASP A 335 28.25 -15.77 -7.71
C ASP A 335 29.04 -14.44 -7.67
N ALA A 336 28.34 -13.31 -7.80
CA ALA A 336 28.88 -11.96 -7.61
C ALA A 336 29.03 -11.60 -6.12
N ALA A 337 28.17 -12.15 -5.27
CA ALA A 337 28.06 -11.83 -3.85
C ALA A 337 29.11 -12.57 -2.99
N GLU A 338 29.49 -13.80 -3.38
CA GLU A 338 30.59 -14.54 -2.76
C GLU A 338 31.94 -13.78 -2.84
N ARG A 339 32.13 -12.91 -3.85
CA ARG A 339 33.36 -12.13 -4.03
C ARG A 339 33.45 -10.90 -3.09
N VAL A 340 32.32 -10.39 -2.62
CA VAL A 340 32.25 -9.25 -1.69
C VAL A 340 32.46 -9.68 -0.23
N LEU A 341 32.18 -10.96 0.08
CA LEU A 341 32.21 -11.53 1.44
C LEU A 341 33.54 -12.15 1.88
N GLY A 342 34.64 -11.96 1.15
CA GLY A 342 35.98 -12.42 1.55
C GLY A 342 36.56 -11.77 2.83
N GLY A 343 35.77 -10.97 3.55
CA GLY A 343 36.15 -10.28 4.79
C GLY A 343 35.42 -10.83 6.04
N PRO A 344 36.00 -10.68 7.25
CA PRO A 344 35.46 -11.27 8.47
C PRO A 344 34.06 -10.72 8.81
N ASN A 345 33.07 -11.59 9.09
CA ASN A 345 31.68 -11.22 9.45
C ASN A 345 31.48 -10.90 10.94
N GLY A 346 32.37 -10.11 11.56
CA GLY A 346 32.29 -9.74 12.97
C GLY A 346 31.35 -8.56 13.28
N ILE A 347 31.06 -8.31 14.56
CA ILE A 347 30.24 -7.16 15.02
C ILE A 347 30.78 -5.82 14.48
N GLY A 348 32.11 -5.69 14.34
CA GLY A 348 32.75 -4.49 13.78
C GLY A 348 32.51 -4.29 12.28
N THR A 349 32.31 -5.36 11.50
CA THR A 349 31.98 -5.26 10.07
C THR A 349 30.49 -5.04 9.82
N SER A 350 29.60 -5.52 10.69
CA SER A 350 28.16 -5.22 10.59
C SER A 350 27.88 -3.73 10.83
N ALA A 351 28.52 -3.12 11.84
CA ALA A 351 28.44 -1.67 12.05
C ALA A 351 29.04 -0.86 10.89
N ALA A 352 30.13 -1.35 10.29
CA ALA A 352 30.73 -0.74 9.11
C ALA A 352 29.85 -0.89 7.85
N ARG A 353 29.14 -2.03 7.68
CA ARG A 353 28.17 -2.23 6.59
C ARG A 353 26.94 -1.35 6.76
N ILE A 354 26.39 -1.21 7.97
CA ILE A 354 25.29 -0.26 8.28
C ILE A 354 25.73 1.19 8.00
N ALA A 355 26.97 1.55 8.37
CA ALA A 355 27.52 2.87 8.07
C ALA A 355 27.80 3.08 6.57
N ALA A 356 28.18 2.03 5.84
CA ALA A 356 28.46 2.07 4.40
C ALA A 356 27.18 2.03 3.55
N SER A 357 26.11 1.37 4.01
CA SER A 357 24.75 1.47 3.48
C SER A 357 24.04 2.72 4.04
N GLY A 358 24.81 3.78 4.32
CA GLY A 358 24.41 4.90 5.17
C GLY A 358 23.07 5.50 4.75
N LEU A 359 22.18 5.67 5.73
CA LEU A 359 20.87 6.26 5.50
C LEU A 359 21.02 7.71 5.04
N LYS A 360 20.60 8.02 3.80
CA LYS A 360 20.30 9.39 3.43
C LYS A 360 19.16 9.85 4.34
N GLN A 361 19.42 10.80 5.23
CA GLN A 361 18.42 11.22 6.20
C GLN A 361 17.22 11.95 5.54
N HIS A 362 17.31 12.26 4.24
CA HIS A 362 16.30 12.97 3.44
C HIS A 362 15.68 14.16 4.20
N ILE A 363 16.51 14.83 5.00
CA ILE A 363 16.13 16.00 5.79
C ILE A 363 16.23 17.21 4.87
N ARG A 364 15.12 17.94 4.75
CA ARG A 364 15.05 19.15 3.92
C ARG A 364 14.68 20.35 4.77
N THR A 365 15.25 21.50 4.40
CA THR A 365 15.00 22.77 5.11
C THR A 365 13.70 23.40 4.58
N PRO A 366 12.72 23.70 5.44
CA PRO A 366 11.49 24.40 5.04
C PRO A 366 11.76 25.80 4.45
N PHE A 367 10.83 26.30 3.64
CA PHE A 367 10.84 27.64 3.03
C PHE A 367 12.04 27.90 2.10
N LYS A 368 12.51 26.86 1.38
CA LYS A 368 13.57 27.02 0.39
C LYS A 368 13.07 27.91 -0.75
N LYS A 369 13.85 28.95 -1.09
CA LYS A 369 13.60 29.76 -2.29
C LYS A 369 13.82 28.91 -3.53
N VAL A 370 12.77 28.72 -4.32
CA VAL A 370 12.79 27.88 -5.53
C VAL A 370 12.36 28.63 -6.78
N GLY A 371 11.60 29.73 -6.66
CA GLY A 371 11.07 30.47 -7.80
C GLY A 371 10.03 29.67 -8.61
N PRO A 372 9.50 30.26 -9.69
CA PRO A 372 8.47 29.63 -10.52
C PRO A 372 9.00 28.38 -11.23
N VAL A 373 8.05 27.50 -11.55
CA VAL A 373 8.26 26.24 -12.28
C VAL A 373 7.64 26.38 -13.67
N ASP A 374 8.39 26.00 -14.69
CA ASP A 374 7.85 25.85 -16.04
C ASP A 374 7.04 24.56 -16.12
N LEU A 375 5.75 24.69 -16.45
CA LEU A 375 4.85 23.53 -16.48
C LEU A 375 5.11 22.67 -17.73
N PRO A 376 5.35 21.36 -17.58
CA PRO A 376 5.43 20.43 -18.70
C PRO A 376 4.05 20.19 -19.32
N ALA A 377 4.03 19.56 -20.49
CA ALA A 377 2.78 19.14 -21.12
C ALA A 377 2.18 17.93 -20.38
N PHE A 378 0.92 18.05 -19.95
CA PHE A 378 0.12 16.96 -19.42
C PHE A 378 -0.79 16.39 -20.50
N HIS A 379 -0.92 15.06 -20.55
CA HIS A 379 -1.85 14.36 -21.42
C HIS A 379 -3.29 14.66 -21.00
N ARG A 380 -4.13 15.15 -21.92
CA ARG A 380 -5.54 15.53 -21.66
C ARG A 380 -6.48 14.79 -22.64
N PRO A 381 -6.73 13.48 -22.43
CA PRO A 381 -7.52 12.66 -23.37
C PRO A 381 -9.03 12.94 -23.29
N PHE A 382 -9.51 13.49 -22.17
CA PHE A 382 -10.93 13.67 -21.92
C PHE A 382 -11.36 15.11 -22.20
N ALA A 383 -12.51 15.26 -22.88
CA ALA A 383 -13.04 16.57 -23.20
C ALA A 383 -13.66 17.23 -21.95
N LEU A 384 -13.24 18.45 -21.65
CA LEU A 384 -13.86 19.24 -20.59
C LEU A 384 -15.28 19.67 -20.98
N GLN A 385 -16.22 19.41 -20.10
CA GLN A 385 -17.57 20.00 -20.13
C GLN A 385 -17.76 20.83 -18.86
N LEU A 386 -18.49 21.94 -18.95
CA LEU A 386 -18.75 22.79 -17.80
C LEU A 386 -20.25 22.95 -17.61
N ASN A 387 -20.69 22.72 -16.38
CA ASN A 387 -22.07 22.88 -15.97
C ASN A 387 -22.59 24.32 -16.27
N PRO A 388 -23.76 24.47 -16.90
CA PRO A 388 -24.34 25.79 -17.23
C PRO A 388 -24.65 26.66 -16.01
N HIS A 389 -24.67 26.08 -14.80
CA HIS A 389 -24.92 26.78 -13.55
C HIS A 389 -23.67 27.36 -12.87
N LEU A 390 -22.49 27.27 -13.49
CA LEU A 390 -21.21 27.76 -12.96
C LEU A 390 -21.28 29.18 -12.38
N GLU A 391 -21.85 30.13 -13.11
CA GLU A 391 -21.96 31.52 -12.63
C GLU A 391 -22.84 31.66 -11.38
N ALA A 392 -23.86 30.81 -11.23
CA ALA A 392 -24.68 30.78 -10.02
C ALA A 392 -23.89 30.21 -8.84
N ALA A 393 -23.16 29.11 -9.06
CA ALA A 393 -22.30 28.49 -8.05
C ALA A 393 -21.18 29.42 -7.57
N ARG A 394 -20.54 30.20 -8.46
CA ARG A 394 -19.54 31.22 -8.09
C ARG A 394 -20.10 32.26 -7.10
N ARG A 395 -21.30 32.76 -7.36
CA ARG A 395 -21.96 33.75 -6.47
C ARG A 395 -22.35 33.11 -5.14
N HIS A 396 -22.98 31.94 -5.19
CA HIS A 396 -23.40 31.19 -4.00
C HIS A 396 -22.21 30.86 -3.10
N GLY A 397 -21.14 30.29 -3.66
CA GLY A 397 -19.97 29.85 -2.89
C GLY A 397 -19.28 30.99 -2.16
N LEU A 398 -19.23 32.18 -2.76
CA LEU A 398 -18.69 33.37 -2.10
C LEU A 398 -19.56 33.79 -0.91
N ASP A 399 -20.88 33.86 -1.10
CA ASP A 399 -21.81 34.18 -0.02
C ASP A 399 -21.77 33.11 1.08
N TRP A 400 -21.60 31.84 0.73
CA TRP A 400 -21.49 30.73 1.67
C TRP A 400 -20.18 30.80 2.47
N ALA A 401 -19.04 31.02 1.82
CA ALA A 401 -17.74 31.17 2.47
C ALA A 401 -17.72 32.34 3.48
N GLU A 402 -18.39 33.46 3.19
CA GLU A 402 -18.57 34.55 4.14
C GLU A 402 -19.38 34.13 5.37
N ARG A 403 -20.50 33.42 5.16
CA ARG A 403 -21.35 32.93 6.27
C ARG A 403 -20.65 31.91 7.14
N MET A 404 -19.81 31.05 6.56
CA MET A 404 -19.04 30.06 7.31
C MET A 404 -17.84 30.65 8.06
N GLY A 405 -17.43 31.87 7.69
CA GLY A 405 -16.32 32.58 8.31
C GLY A 405 -14.95 32.27 7.68
N PHE A 406 -14.90 31.67 6.50
CA PHE A 406 -13.64 31.35 5.79
C PHE A 406 -12.88 32.59 5.35
N LEU A 407 -13.58 33.72 5.18
CA LEU A 407 -13.02 34.99 4.72
C LEU A 407 -12.85 36.01 5.86
N ALA A 408 -13.17 35.60 7.09
CA ALA A 408 -13.01 36.42 8.27
C ALA A 408 -11.64 36.18 8.92
N PRO A 409 -11.06 37.19 9.60
CA PRO A 409 -9.90 36.97 10.46
C PRO A 409 -10.24 35.94 11.55
N ASP A 410 -9.42 34.92 11.71
CA ASP A 410 -9.64 33.90 12.74
C ASP A 410 -9.28 34.48 14.12
N PRO A 411 -10.19 34.49 15.11
CA PRO A 411 -9.86 34.93 16.47
C PRO A 411 -8.75 34.09 17.13
N ALA A 412 -8.58 32.82 16.73
CA ALA A 412 -7.53 31.92 17.21
C ALA A 412 -6.16 32.18 16.54
N LEU A 413 -6.13 32.92 15.42
CA LEU A 413 -4.93 33.32 14.71
C LEU A 413 -4.96 34.85 14.52
N PRO A 414 -4.44 35.67 15.47
CA PRO A 414 -4.54 37.12 15.39
C PRO A 414 -3.75 37.72 14.22
N GLY A 415 -4.44 38.43 13.32
CA GLY A 415 -3.89 39.03 12.09
C GLY A 415 -4.06 38.18 10.82
N SER A 416 -4.75 37.04 10.93
CA SER A 416 -4.75 35.95 9.96
C SER A 416 -6.16 35.36 9.76
N GLY A 417 -6.82 35.78 8.68
CA GLY A 417 -7.76 34.87 8.01
C GLY A 417 -6.93 33.93 7.14
N VAL A 418 -7.26 32.62 7.11
CA VAL A 418 -6.60 31.67 6.19
C VAL A 418 -6.78 32.15 4.75
N TRP A 419 -7.99 32.59 4.42
CA TRP A 419 -8.31 33.21 3.13
C TRP A 419 -8.90 34.62 3.28
N ASN A 420 -8.80 35.38 2.19
CA ASN A 420 -9.55 36.59 1.96
C ASN A 420 -10.43 36.46 0.70
N ARG A 421 -11.35 37.41 0.52
CA ARG A 421 -12.31 37.41 -0.60
C ARG A 421 -11.66 37.31 -1.97
N ARG A 422 -10.50 37.97 -2.17
CA ARG A 422 -9.78 37.92 -3.45
C ARG A 422 -9.18 36.53 -3.69
N GLN A 423 -8.58 35.92 -2.66
CA GLN A 423 -8.05 34.56 -2.78
C GLN A 423 -9.16 33.57 -3.11
N PHE A 424 -10.31 33.64 -2.43
CA PHE A 424 -11.45 32.77 -2.72
C PHE A 424 -11.93 32.87 -4.18
N ILE A 425 -12.09 34.10 -4.68
CA ILE A 425 -12.48 34.34 -6.07
C ILE A 425 -11.41 33.81 -7.04
N GLY A 426 -10.13 34.04 -6.75
CA GLY A 426 -9.02 33.60 -7.60
C GLY A 426 -8.82 32.08 -7.60
N MET A 427 -9.15 31.40 -6.50
CA MET A 427 -9.14 29.93 -6.46
C MET A 427 -10.22 29.34 -7.37
N ASP A 428 -11.38 29.98 -7.44
CA ASP A 428 -12.51 29.61 -8.32
C ASP A 428 -12.91 28.13 -8.27
N LEU A 429 -13.09 27.58 -7.07
CA LEU A 429 -13.43 26.16 -6.87
C LEU A 429 -14.76 25.75 -7.55
N ALA A 430 -15.61 26.73 -7.87
CA ALA A 430 -16.82 26.50 -8.64
C ALA A 430 -16.53 26.02 -10.08
N VAL A 431 -15.44 26.44 -10.73
CA VAL A 431 -15.08 25.94 -12.08
C VAL A 431 -14.65 24.48 -12.04
N CYS A 432 -13.96 24.06 -10.97
CA CYS A 432 -13.62 22.66 -10.74
C CYS A 432 -14.90 21.84 -10.53
N SER A 433 -15.78 22.29 -9.63
CA SER A 433 -17.10 21.67 -9.40
C SER A 433 -17.92 21.52 -10.70
N ALA A 434 -17.93 22.55 -11.54
CA ALA A 434 -18.68 22.56 -12.79
C ALA A 434 -18.13 21.59 -13.84
N GLY A 435 -16.85 21.26 -13.77
CA GLY A 435 -16.26 20.21 -14.59
C GLY A 435 -16.49 18.80 -14.04
N ILE A 436 -16.50 18.65 -12.71
CA ILE A 436 -16.72 17.35 -12.06
C ILE A 436 -18.14 16.83 -12.33
N ASP A 437 -19.12 17.74 -12.28
CA ASP A 437 -20.53 17.40 -12.49
C ASP A 437 -21.16 18.29 -13.59
N PRO A 438 -20.87 18.00 -14.87
CA PRO A 438 -21.33 18.85 -15.99
C PRO A 438 -22.85 18.83 -16.18
N ASP A 439 -23.52 17.75 -15.76
CA ASP A 439 -24.97 17.54 -15.92
C ASP A 439 -25.75 17.79 -14.61
N GLY A 440 -25.05 18.04 -13.50
CA GLY A 440 -25.63 18.27 -12.19
C GLY A 440 -26.64 19.40 -12.13
N THR A 441 -27.61 19.26 -11.22
CA THR A 441 -28.52 20.36 -10.90
C THR A 441 -27.76 21.53 -10.27
N ARG A 442 -28.37 22.72 -10.31
CA ARG A 442 -27.82 23.90 -9.65
C ARG A 442 -27.49 23.63 -8.17
N GLU A 443 -28.40 22.96 -7.45
CA GLU A 443 -28.24 22.67 -6.03
C GLU A 443 -27.10 21.68 -5.75
N GLU A 444 -26.90 20.70 -6.63
CA GLU A 444 -25.77 19.76 -6.56
C GLU A 444 -24.45 20.48 -6.82
N LEU A 445 -24.40 21.36 -7.83
CA LEU A 445 -23.22 22.13 -8.15
C LEU A 445 -22.82 23.10 -7.02
N GLU A 446 -23.80 23.79 -6.43
CA GLU A 446 -23.61 24.67 -5.28
C GLU A 446 -23.10 23.88 -4.06
N ALA A 447 -23.64 22.69 -3.78
CA ALA A 447 -23.16 21.83 -2.69
C ALA A 447 -21.75 21.28 -2.95
N SER A 448 -21.46 20.83 -4.17
CA SER A 448 -20.15 20.34 -4.58
C SER A 448 -19.07 21.43 -4.49
N ALA A 449 -19.39 22.65 -4.93
CA ALA A 449 -18.48 23.78 -4.82
C ALA A 449 -18.19 24.17 -3.34
N ASP A 450 -19.21 24.11 -2.48
CA ASP A 450 -19.04 24.35 -1.04
C ASP A 450 -18.19 23.24 -0.38
N TRP A 451 -18.34 21.96 -0.79
CA TRP A 451 -17.48 20.85 -0.32
C TRP A 451 -16.03 21.02 -0.74
N LEU A 452 -15.77 21.40 -2.00
CA LEU A 452 -14.42 21.72 -2.47
C LEU A 452 -13.82 22.89 -1.67
N ALA A 453 -14.61 23.93 -1.40
CA ALA A 453 -14.19 25.04 -0.55
C ALA A 453 -13.85 24.60 0.87
N TRP A 454 -14.66 23.75 1.49
CA TRP A 454 -14.38 23.24 2.83
C TRP A 454 -13.12 22.37 2.89
N GLY A 455 -12.95 21.43 1.95
CA GLY A 455 -11.77 20.58 1.88
C GLY A 455 -10.49 21.39 1.67
N THR A 456 -10.48 22.30 0.70
CA THR A 456 -9.33 23.18 0.41
C THR A 456 -9.04 24.13 1.58
N TYR A 457 -10.06 24.59 2.32
CA TYR A 457 -9.85 25.42 3.51
C TYR A 457 -9.18 24.63 4.63
N GLY A 458 -9.60 23.38 4.83
CA GLY A 458 -8.97 22.48 5.80
C GLY A 458 -7.51 22.21 5.47
N ASP A 459 -7.20 21.94 4.20
CA ASP A 459 -5.83 21.78 3.68
C ASP A 459 -4.91 22.97 4.01
N ASP A 460 -5.39 24.21 3.83
CA ASP A 460 -4.61 25.41 4.20
C ASP A 460 -4.61 25.69 5.72
N PHE A 461 -5.69 25.32 6.43
CA PHE A 461 -5.85 25.58 7.87
C PHE A 461 -4.97 24.66 8.73
N TYR A 462 -4.88 23.37 8.40
CA TYR A 462 -4.21 22.37 9.24
C TYR A 462 -2.71 22.67 9.44
N PRO A 463 -1.91 22.89 8.38
CA PRO A 463 -0.49 23.27 8.53
C PRO A 463 -0.33 24.63 9.24
N ALA A 464 -1.21 25.59 8.95
CA ALA A 464 -1.17 26.92 9.58
C ALA A 464 -1.45 26.87 11.08
N ALA A 465 -2.43 26.08 11.52
CA ALA A 465 -2.85 25.97 12.90
C ALA A 465 -1.99 25.01 13.73
N PHE A 466 -1.57 23.87 13.15
CA PHE A 466 -0.94 22.76 13.89
C PHE A 466 0.51 22.49 13.47
N GLY A 467 0.87 22.71 12.21
CA GLY A 467 2.20 22.40 11.66
C GLY A 467 3.32 23.24 12.27
N ARG A 468 3.13 24.58 12.37
CA ARG A 468 4.17 25.50 12.89
C ARG A 468 4.54 25.26 14.36
N GLY A 469 3.58 24.81 15.17
CA GLY A 469 3.79 24.46 16.59
C GLY A 469 4.16 23.00 16.82
N ARG A 470 4.09 22.15 15.77
CA ARG A 470 4.18 20.68 15.84
C ARG A 470 3.19 20.08 16.85
N ASP A 471 2.01 20.67 16.94
CA ASP A 471 0.99 20.26 17.91
C ASP A 471 0.05 19.19 17.31
N LEU A 472 0.62 18.00 17.11
CA LEU A 472 -0.14 16.84 16.64
C LEU A 472 -1.28 16.47 17.60
N SER A 473 -1.15 16.78 18.89
CA SER A 473 -2.19 16.49 19.88
C SER A 473 -3.43 17.37 19.67
N ALA A 474 -3.24 18.66 19.41
CA ALA A 474 -4.33 19.57 19.06
C ALA A 474 -4.98 19.19 17.71
N ALA A 475 -4.18 18.79 16.71
CA ALA A 475 -4.69 18.28 15.44
C ALA A 475 -5.56 17.00 15.62
N ILE A 476 -5.12 16.05 16.45
CA ILE A 476 -5.91 14.86 16.79
C ILE A 476 -7.22 15.24 17.51
N ALA A 477 -7.18 16.22 18.40
CA ALA A 477 -8.39 16.71 19.07
C ALA A 477 -9.36 17.37 18.09
N GLN A 478 -8.87 18.19 17.16
CA GLN A 478 -9.68 18.79 16.08
C GLN A 478 -10.29 17.73 15.17
N HIS A 479 -9.50 16.73 14.77
CA HIS A 479 -9.96 15.59 13.99
C HIS A 479 -11.14 14.89 14.68
N ARG A 480 -10.99 14.51 15.96
CA ARG A 480 -12.06 13.86 16.74
C ARG A 480 -13.33 14.70 16.80
N ARG A 481 -13.20 16.03 16.95
CA ARG A 481 -14.36 16.92 16.92
C ARG A 481 -15.05 16.95 15.56
N LEU A 482 -14.31 17.03 14.45
CA LEU A 482 -14.90 17.01 13.10
C LEU A 482 -15.72 15.73 12.86
N LEU A 483 -15.26 14.60 13.39
CA LEU A 483 -15.97 13.32 13.31
C LEU A 483 -17.36 13.32 13.98
N GLU A 484 -17.58 14.19 14.97
CA GLU A 484 -18.87 14.38 15.65
C GLU A 484 -19.87 15.21 14.81
N PHE A 485 -19.39 15.95 13.80
CA PHE A 485 -20.24 16.70 12.87
C PHE A 485 -20.79 15.84 11.72
N MET A 486 -20.43 14.55 11.67
CA MET A 486 -20.90 13.61 10.66
C MET A 486 -21.69 12.43 11.26
N PRO A 487 -22.76 12.67 12.04
CA PRO A 487 -23.58 11.60 12.60
C PRO A 487 -24.30 10.83 11.48
N LEU A 488 -24.18 9.50 11.50
CA LEU A 488 -24.83 8.62 10.52
C LEU A 488 -26.35 8.57 10.72
N ASP A 489 -26.85 8.81 11.93
CA ASP A 489 -28.27 8.91 12.25
C ASP A 489 -28.86 10.32 12.01
N LEU A 490 -28.04 11.26 11.55
CA LEU A 490 -28.38 12.69 11.40
C LEU A 490 -28.81 13.34 12.73
N GLY A 491 -28.29 12.83 13.85
CA GLY A 491 -28.52 13.39 15.18
C GLY A 491 -27.93 14.78 15.38
N ALA A 492 -28.06 15.29 16.61
CA ALA A 492 -27.52 16.59 16.97
C ALA A 492 -25.99 16.60 16.92
N THR A 493 -25.42 17.65 16.34
CA THR A 493 -23.98 17.92 16.35
C THR A 493 -23.62 18.89 17.48
N PRO A 494 -22.39 18.86 18.00
CA PRO A 494 -21.94 19.86 18.97
C PRO A 494 -21.95 21.28 18.38
N ALA A 495 -21.86 22.29 19.24
CA ALA A 495 -21.71 23.67 18.79
C ALA A 495 -20.33 23.86 18.11
N PRO A 496 -20.27 24.40 16.88
CA PRO A 496 -19.00 24.59 16.18
C PRO A 496 -18.19 25.71 16.82
N VAL A 497 -16.90 25.47 17.06
CA VAL A 497 -16.00 26.43 17.71
C VAL A 497 -15.07 27.16 16.74
N ASN A 498 -14.98 26.71 15.49
CA ASN A 498 -14.17 27.34 14.44
C ASN A 498 -14.90 27.27 13.07
N PRO A 499 -14.41 27.98 12.04
CA PRO A 499 -15.02 27.97 10.70
C PRO A 499 -15.08 26.58 10.06
N LEU A 500 -14.06 25.73 10.27
CA LEU A 500 -13.99 24.39 9.68
C LEU A 500 -15.11 23.47 10.20
N GLU A 501 -15.34 23.46 11.52
CA GLU A 501 -16.47 22.75 12.14
C GLU A 501 -17.82 23.30 11.69
N ARG A 502 -17.94 24.63 11.57
CA ARG A 502 -19.18 25.27 11.12
C ARG A 502 -19.52 24.88 9.68
N GLY A 503 -18.53 24.89 8.79
CA GLY A 503 -18.67 24.46 7.40
C GLY A 503 -19.09 22.99 7.30
N LEU A 504 -18.41 22.09 8.02
CA LEU A 504 -18.74 20.66 8.01
C LEU A 504 -20.16 20.40 8.53
N GLY A 505 -20.56 21.07 9.61
CA GLY A 505 -21.91 20.93 10.17
C GLY A 505 -23.04 21.47 9.28
N ASP A 506 -22.77 22.45 8.41
CA ASP A 506 -23.71 22.90 7.38
C ASP A 506 -23.77 21.90 6.21
N LEU A 507 -22.60 21.55 5.68
CA LEU A 507 -22.43 20.65 4.54
C LEU A 507 -22.99 19.26 4.79
N TRP A 508 -22.65 18.65 5.94
CA TRP A 508 -23.15 17.33 6.31
C TRP A 508 -24.67 17.32 6.38
N ARG A 509 -25.28 18.32 7.02
CA ARG A 509 -26.74 18.42 7.15
C ARG A 509 -27.45 18.55 5.80
N ARG A 510 -26.90 19.35 4.88
CA ARG A 510 -27.46 19.55 3.53
C ARG A 510 -27.30 18.33 2.65
N THR A 511 -26.19 17.61 2.78
CA THR A 511 -25.79 16.53 1.88
C THR A 511 -26.31 15.18 2.38
N ALA A 512 -25.99 14.82 3.63
CA ALA A 512 -26.27 13.51 4.19
C ALA A 512 -27.77 13.23 4.37
N ALA A 513 -28.61 14.26 4.44
CA ALA A 513 -30.06 14.13 4.47
C ALA A 513 -30.65 13.59 3.14
N GLY A 514 -29.96 13.79 2.01
CA GLY A 514 -30.34 13.24 0.71
C GLY A 514 -29.90 11.80 0.49
N PHE A 515 -28.96 11.29 1.29
CA PHE A 515 -28.43 9.94 1.17
C PHE A 515 -29.27 8.90 1.92
N ASP A 516 -29.30 7.68 1.36
CA ASP A 516 -29.61 6.49 2.14
C ASP A 516 -28.49 6.16 3.14
N GLU A 517 -28.71 5.16 4.01
CA GLU A 517 -27.75 4.79 5.05
C GLU A 517 -26.40 4.34 4.48
N GLN A 518 -26.41 3.66 3.33
CA GLN A 518 -25.20 3.16 2.69
C GLN A 518 -24.37 4.31 2.11
N ALA A 519 -24.97 5.15 1.27
CA ALA A 519 -24.30 6.29 0.65
C ALA A 519 -23.78 7.26 1.72
N ARG A 520 -24.53 7.44 2.82
CA ARG A 520 -24.06 8.23 3.96
C ARG A 520 -22.84 7.63 4.64
N GLY A 521 -22.80 6.31 4.83
CA GLY A 521 -21.65 5.59 5.37
C GLY A 521 -20.42 5.69 4.47
N GLU A 522 -20.60 5.50 3.16
CA GLU A 522 -19.54 5.59 2.15
C GLU A 522 -18.97 7.01 2.08
N PHE A 523 -19.83 8.03 1.98
CA PHE A 523 -19.40 9.42 1.92
C PHE A 523 -18.72 9.89 3.22
N LYS A 524 -19.21 9.44 4.38
CA LYS A 524 -18.53 9.68 5.67
C LYS A 524 -17.11 9.09 5.67
N SER A 525 -16.97 7.87 5.15
CA SER A 525 -15.68 7.17 5.10
C SER A 525 -14.68 7.91 4.21
N ALA A 526 -15.14 8.47 3.08
CA ALA A 526 -14.33 9.31 2.21
C ALA A 526 -13.81 10.58 2.91
N VAL A 527 -14.66 11.25 3.70
CA VAL A 527 -14.23 12.42 4.50
C VAL A 527 -13.28 12.00 5.62
N GLU A 528 -13.53 10.88 6.29
CA GLU A 528 -12.63 10.35 7.32
C GLU A 528 -11.24 10.04 6.80
N ALA A 529 -11.12 9.37 5.66
CA ALA A 529 -9.83 9.05 5.04
C ALA A 529 -9.01 10.33 4.79
N MET A 530 -9.65 11.38 4.26
CA MET A 530 -8.98 12.68 4.07
C MET A 530 -8.51 13.30 5.38
N LEU A 531 -9.35 13.29 6.42
CA LEU A 531 -8.99 13.83 7.74
C LEU A 531 -7.88 13.03 8.43
N GLU A 532 -7.79 11.72 8.20
CA GLU A 532 -6.69 10.87 8.65
C GLU A 532 -5.41 11.16 7.86
N GLY A 533 -5.53 11.38 6.53
CA GLY A 533 -4.43 11.81 5.66
C GLY A 533 -3.76 13.11 6.12
N TRP A 534 -4.54 14.11 6.55
CA TRP A 534 -3.97 15.36 7.10
C TRP A 534 -3.16 15.15 8.39
N LEU A 535 -3.58 14.20 9.25
CA LEU A 535 -2.80 13.86 10.45
C LEU A 535 -1.48 13.17 10.09
N TRP A 536 -1.50 12.32 9.05
CA TRP A 536 -0.30 11.68 8.53
C TRP A 536 0.67 12.73 7.96
N GLU A 537 0.18 13.64 7.13
CA GLU A 537 1.00 14.72 6.55
C GLU A 537 1.68 15.57 7.64
N LEU A 538 0.92 16.02 8.65
CA LEU A 538 1.46 16.75 9.80
C LEU A 538 2.49 15.95 10.60
N HIS A 539 2.28 14.63 10.75
CA HIS A 539 3.23 13.76 11.43
C HIS A 539 4.55 13.68 10.66
N THR A 540 4.48 13.49 9.34
CA THR A 540 5.64 13.43 8.44
C THR A 540 6.39 14.76 8.43
N GLU A 541 5.70 15.89 8.29
CA GLU A 541 6.27 17.24 8.37
C GLU A 541 6.98 17.49 9.70
N GLY A 542 6.40 17.04 10.82
CA GLY A 542 6.97 17.20 12.15
C GLY A 542 8.37 16.55 12.31
N GLN A 543 8.69 15.58 11.46
CA GLN A 543 9.98 14.91 11.40
C GLN A 543 11.01 15.62 10.50
N ASN A 544 10.61 16.66 9.76
CA ASN A 544 11.41 17.34 8.72
C ASN A 544 12.02 16.37 7.69
N ARG A 545 11.32 15.27 7.40
CA ARG A 545 11.80 14.21 6.51
C ARG A 545 10.93 14.18 5.27
N VAL A 546 11.59 14.06 4.11
CA VAL A 546 10.89 13.74 2.85
C VAL A 546 10.43 12.28 2.93
N PRO A 547 9.12 11.99 2.76
CA PRO A 547 8.64 10.62 2.75
C PRO A 547 9.27 9.85 1.60
N ASP A 548 9.37 8.53 1.75
CA ASP A 548 9.83 7.71 0.62
C ASP A 548 8.78 7.64 -0.48
N PRO A 549 9.15 7.34 -1.74
CA PRO A 549 8.22 7.43 -2.85
C PRO A 549 6.96 6.58 -2.71
N VAL A 550 7.03 5.46 -1.99
CA VAL A 550 5.87 4.59 -1.79
C VAL A 550 4.97 5.16 -0.69
N ASP A 551 5.55 5.53 0.46
CA ASP A 551 4.82 6.17 1.57
C ASP A 551 4.15 7.48 1.11
N TYR A 552 4.84 8.22 0.24
CA TYR A 552 4.36 9.44 -0.39
C TYR A 552 3.07 9.22 -1.20
N VAL A 553 3.08 8.29 -2.15
CA VAL A 553 1.92 8.05 -3.03
C VAL A 553 0.71 7.59 -2.21
N GLU A 554 0.93 6.70 -1.23
CA GLU A 554 -0.13 6.23 -0.33
C GLU A 554 -0.74 7.36 0.49
N MET A 555 0.10 8.14 1.16
CA MET A 555 -0.34 9.29 1.94
C MET A 555 -1.09 10.29 1.06
N ARG A 556 -0.61 10.56 -0.16
CA ARG A 556 -1.20 11.57 -1.04
C ARG A 556 -2.58 11.17 -1.53
N ARG A 557 -2.85 9.88 -1.78
CA ARG A 557 -4.19 9.39 -2.13
C ARG A 557 -5.23 9.71 -1.05
N ASP A 558 -4.85 9.53 0.21
CA ASP A 558 -5.71 9.83 1.35
C ASP A 558 -5.80 11.35 1.58
N ALA A 559 -4.66 12.03 1.73
CA ALA A 559 -4.59 13.44 2.14
C ALA A 559 -5.12 14.44 1.08
N PHE A 560 -5.09 14.09 -0.22
CA PHE A 560 -5.65 14.92 -1.28
C PHE A 560 -7.19 14.99 -1.25
N GLY A 561 -7.85 14.03 -0.59
CA GLY A 561 -9.31 13.97 -0.54
C GLY A 561 -9.95 13.47 -1.84
N SER A 562 -9.25 12.62 -2.59
CA SER A 562 -9.73 12.14 -3.89
C SER A 562 -11.06 11.40 -3.78
N ASP A 563 -11.24 10.53 -2.78
CA ASP A 563 -12.51 9.81 -2.56
C ASP A 563 -13.70 10.77 -2.36
N LEU A 564 -13.48 11.84 -1.59
CA LEU A 564 -14.47 12.88 -1.37
C LEU A 564 -14.81 13.58 -2.69
N THR A 565 -13.79 14.02 -3.43
CA THR A 565 -14.00 14.83 -4.65
C THR A 565 -14.57 14.01 -5.81
N MET A 566 -14.18 12.74 -5.97
CA MET A 566 -14.81 11.82 -6.93
C MET A 566 -16.28 11.55 -6.61
N SER A 567 -16.66 11.63 -5.33
CA SER A 567 -18.06 11.45 -4.89
C SER A 567 -18.95 12.65 -5.20
N LEU A 568 -18.38 13.81 -5.55
CA LEU A 568 -19.15 15.04 -5.73
C LEU A 568 -20.07 15.03 -6.96
N ALA A 569 -19.75 14.26 -8.00
CA ALA A 569 -20.65 14.03 -9.14
C ALA A 569 -21.92 13.24 -8.77
N ARG A 570 -22.00 12.72 -7.53
CA ARG A 570 -23.07 11.81 -7.09
C ARG A 570 -23.67 12.21 -5.73
N LEU A 571 -23.60 13.49 -5.35
CA LEU A 571 -24.04 13.98 -4.03
C LEU A 571 -25.52 13.70 -3.68
N ARG A 572 -26.38 13.39 -4.66
CA ARG A 572 -27.76 12.92 -4.39
C ARG A 572 -27.99 11.47 -4.79
N ALA A 573 -27.46 11.07 -5.94
CA ALA A 573 -27.70 9.74 -6.49
C ALA A 573 -26.99 8.63 -5.69
N GLY A 574 -25.91 8.96 -4.98
CA GLY A 574 -25.05 7.98 -4.34
C GLY A 574 -24.43 7.01 -5.36
N ARG A 575 -23.89 5.91 -4.84
CA ARG A 575 -23.30 4.85 -5.67
C ARG A 575 -24.41 4.00 -6.32
N ARG A 576 -24.36 3.89 -7.66
CA ARG A 576 -25.26 3.02 -8.45
C ARG A 576 -24.60 1.71 -8.91
N VAL A 577 -23.27 1.65 -8.86
CA VAL A 577 -22.50 0.47 -9.23
C VAL A 577 -22.73 -0.66 -8.20
N PRO A 578 -23.05 -1.90 -8.62
CA PRO A 578 -23.33 -3.00 -7.69
C PRO A 578 -22.13 -3.39 -6.81
N ASP A 579 -22.43 -3.89 -5.59
CA ASP A 579 -21.42 -4.37 -4.63
C ASP A 579 -20.45 -5.41 -5.21
N ALA A 580 -20.95 -6.30 -6.06
CA ALA A 580 -20.18 -7.37 -6.68
C ALA A 580 -18.99 -6.86 -7.51
N VAL A 581 -19.08 -5.65 -8.05
CA VAL A 581 -18.04 -5.07 -8.93
C VAL A 581 -17.40 -3.80 -8.36
N TRP A 582 -18.01 -3.16 -7.36
CA TRP A 582 -17.51 -1.92 -6.76
C TRP A 582 -16.09 -2.04 -6.20
N ARG A 583 -15.74 -3.19 -5.60
CA ARG A 583 -14.38 -3.44 -5.07
C ARG A 583 -13.57 -4.38 -5.97
N SER A 584 -13.97 -4.51 -7.23
CA SER A 584 -13.22 -5.30 -8.20
C SER A 584 -11.86 -4.64 -8.47
N ARG A 585 -10.87 -5.48 -8.80
CA ARG A 585 -9.52 -5.01 -9.10
C ARG A 585 -9.48 -3.93 -10.20
N PRO A 586 -10.18 -4.09 -11.35
CA PRO A 586 -10.13 -3.09 -12.42
C PRO A 586 -10.63 -1.73 -11.94
N LEU A 587 -11.71 -1.70 -11.15
CA LEU A 587 -12.28 -0.42 -10.70
C LEU A 587 -11.36 0.29 -9.69
N LEU A 588 -10.81 -0.46 -8.73
CA LEU A 588 -9.84 0.08 -7.77
C LEU A 588 -8.54 0.55 -8.47
N ALA A 589 -8.12 -0.14 -9.53
CA ALA A 589 -6.95 0.27 -10.32
C ALA A 589 -7.21 1.56 -11.10
N MET A 590 -8.41 1.73 -11.67
CA MET A 590 -8.80 2.99 -12.33
C MET A 590 -8.87 4.16 -11.36
N GLU A 591 -9.49 3.97 -10.19
CA GLU A 591 -9.54 4.98 -9.15
C GLU A 591 -8.13 5.39 -8.71
N ALA A 592 -7.28 4.43 -8.35
CA ALA A 592 -5.90 4.71 -7.97
C ALA A 592 -5.10 5.43 -9.07
N ALA A 593 -5.24 5.01 -10.33
CA ALA A 593 -4.59 5.65 -11.47
C ALA A 593 -5.06 7.10 -11.67
N ALA A 594 -6.36 7.36 -11.54
CA ALA A 594 -6.93 8.70 -11.60
C ALA A 594 -6.42 9.59 -10.46
N MET A 595 -6.40 9.07 -9.23
CA MET A 595 -5.88 9.77 -8.04
C MET A 595 -4.43 10.16 -8.21
N ASP A 596 -3.56 9.22 -8.60
CA ASP A 596 -2.14 9.48 -8.74
C ASP A 596 -1.85 10.53 -9.81
N HIS A 597 -2.58 10.47 -10.93
CA HIS A 597 -2.47 11.46 -11.98
C HIS A 597 -2.75 12.88 -11.44
N VAL A 598 -3.87 13.06 -10.74
CA VAL A 598 -4.25 14.39 -10.24
C VAL A 598 -3.38 14.87 -9.09
N CYS A 599 -2.89 13.95 -8.24
CA CYS A 599 -1.97 14.29 -7.15
C CYS A 599 -0.63 14.77 -7.70
N LEU A 600 -0.03 14.04 -8.64
CA LEU A 600 1.23 14.43 -9.26
C LEU A 600 1.10 15.70 -10.12
N LEU A 601 -0.05 15.89 -10.78
CA LEU A 601 -0.37 17.16 -11.45
C LEU A 601 -0.38 18.32 -10.44
N ASN A 602 -1.07 18.13 -9.31
CA ASN A 602 -1.11 19.11 -8.23
C ASN A 602 0.30 19.43 -7.76
N ASP A 603 1.13 18.43 -7.44
CA ASP A 603 2.50 18.60 -6.97
C ASP A 603 3.35 19.49 -7.88
N VAL A 604 3.24 19.28 -9.20
CA VAL A 604 3.96 20.08 -10.19
C VAL A 604 3.45 21.52 -10.20
N CYS A 605 2.13 21.72 -10.14
CA CYS A 605 1.52 23.05 -10.13
C CYS A 605 1.77 23.79 -8.82
N SER A 606 1.80 23.08 -7.70
CA SER A 606 1.87 23.62 -6.35
C SER A 606 3.30 23.75 -5.83
N TYR A 607 4.30 23.12 -6.46
CA TYR A 607 5.70 23.11 -5.99
C TYR A 607 6.22 24.48 -5.55
N HIS A 608 6.03 25.53 -6.37
CA HIS A 608 6.51 26.87 -6.00
C HIS A 608 5.78 27.42 -4.75
N LYS A 609 4.45 27.25 -4.67
CA LYS A 609 3.65 27.64 -3.50
C LYS A 609 4.13 26.90 -2.25
N GLU A 610 4.13 25.58 -2.34
CA GLU A 610 4.37 24.67 -1.23
C GLU A 610 5.78 24.81 -0.66
N ILE A 611 6.81 24.79 -1.50
CA ILE A 611 8.19 24.76 -1.03
C ILE A 611 8.67 26.13 -0.55
N GLU A 612 8.30 27.21 -1.25
CA GLU A 612 8.81 28.55 -0.96
C GLU A 612 7.98 29.32 0.07
N TYR A 613 6.65 29.22 0.02
CA TYR A 613 5.75 30.06 0.82
C TYR A 613 5.15 29.32 2.01
N GLU A 614 4.97 28.01 1.90
CA GLU A 614 4.35 27.19 2.95
C GLU A 614 5.38 26.38 3.73
N GLY A 615 6.53 26.11 3.12
CA GLY A 615 7.60 25.32 3.70
C GLY A 615 7.28 23.83 3.78
N GLN A 616 6.34 23.38 2.95
CA GLN A 616 5.92 21.99 2.83
C GLN A 616 7.09 21.13 2.33
N LEU A 617 7.18 19.91 2.85
CA LEU A 617 8.16 18.89 2.47
C LEU A 617 7.53 17.70 1.74
N VAL A 618 6.21 17.56 1.85
CA VAL A 618 5.40 16.52 1.19
C VAL A 618 4.98 17.02 -0.18
N ASN A 619 5.79 16.73 -1.20
CA ASN A 619 5.49 17.04 -2.61
C ASN A 619 6.22 16.05 -3.52
N GLY A 620 5.55 15.54 -4.55
CA GLY A 620 6.10 14.51 -5.44
C GLY A 620 7.39 14.93 -6.17
N VAL A 621 7.52 16.21 -6.55
CA VAL A 621 8.75 16.73 -7.18
C VAL A 621 9.90 16.70 -6.18
N VAL A 622 9.66 17.06 -4.91
CA VAL A 622 10.68 16.98 -3.85
C VAL A 622 11.13 15.53 -3.63
N VAL A 623 10.18 14.60 -3.56
CA VAL A 623 10.48 13.17 -3.42
C VAL A 623 11.37 12.68 -4.57
N ILE A 624 11.07 13.09 -5.80
CA ILE A 624 11.85 12.73 -6.99
C ILE A 624 13.25 13.37 -6.96
N GLU A 625 13.39 14.66 -6.62
CA GLU A 625 14.69 15.33 -6.45
C GLU A 625 15.60 14.52 -5.50
N GLU A 626 15.06 14.16 -4.33
CA GLU A 626 15.85 13.51 -3.26
C GLU A 626 16.20 12.05 -3.57
N TYR A 627 15.29 11.28 -4.16
CA TYR A 627 15.48 9.84 -4.37
C TYR A 627 16.17 9.52 -5.70
N LEU A 628 15.90 10.27 -6.78
CA LEU A 628 16.65 10.10 -8.04
C LEU A 628 18.01 10.83 -8.01
N GLY A 629 18.14 11.86 -7.16
CA GLY A 629 19.33 12.72 -7.11
C GLY A 629 19.43 13.63 -8.32
N VAL A 630 18.29 14.10 -8.83
CA VAL A 630 18.18 14.93 -10.04
C VAL A 630 17.81 16.36 -9.67
N GLU A 631 18.10 17.30 -10.57
CA GLU A 631 17.75 18.70 -10.40
C GLU A 631 16.23 18.92 -10.56
N ARG A 632 15.72 20.01 -9.99
CA ARG A 632 14.29 20.38 -9.96
C ARG A 632 13.57 20.20 -11.31
N ASP A 633 14.13 20.71 -12.40
CA ASP A 633 13.44 20.73 -13.70
C ASP A 633 13.32 19.31 -14.29
N GLU A 634 14.30 18.44 -14.02
CA GLU A 634 14.23 17.03 -14.35
C GLU A 634 13.21 16.31 -13.45
N ALA A 635 13.18 16.62 -12.15
CA ALA A 635 12.20 16.07 -11.23
C ALA A 635 10.75 16.43 -11.62
N VAL A 636 10.51 17.67 -12.07
CA VAL A 636 9.22 18.12 -12.62
C VAL A 636 8.83 17.33 -13.87
N THR A 637 9.79 17.11 -14.77
CA THR A 637 9.57 16.32 -16.00
C THR A 637 9.21 14.87 -15.66
N VAL A 638 9.91 14.28 -14.69
CA VAL A 638 9.63 12.92 -14.22
C VAL A 638 8.27 12.83 -13.52
N ALA A 639 7.91 13.81 -12.68
CA ALA A 639 6.60 13.85 -12.01
C ALA A 639 5.47 13.88 -13.03
N ALA A 640 5.59 14.70 -14.08
CA ALA A 640 4.62 14.74 -15.16
C ALA A 640 4.59 13.47 -16.01
N ALA A 641 5.74 12.84 -16.26
CA ALA A 641 5.80 11.55 -16.94
C ALA A 641 5.09 10.45 -16.14
N LEU A 642 5.29 10.42 -14.81
CA LEU A 642 4.56 9.51 -13.91
C LEU A 642 3.06 9.80 -13.94
N ALA A 643 2.65 11.07 -13.84
CA ALA A 643 1.24 11.46 -13.94
C ALA A 643 0.60 10.98 -15.24
N ASN A 644 1.29 11.16 -16.39
CA ASN A 644 0.79 10.71 -17.68
C ASN A 644 0.73 9.19 -17.78
N ALA A 645 1.73 8.46 -17.28
CA ALA A 645 1.73 6.99 -17.28
C ALA A 645 0.59 6.40 -16.44
N ARG A 646 0.21 7.06 -15.34
CA ARG A 646 -0.98 6.67 -14.55
C ARG A 646 -2.27 6.90 -15.34
N LEU A 647 -2.38 8.01 -16.06
CA LEU A 647 -3.54 8.24 -16.92
C LEU A 647 -3.63 7.26 -18.09
N GLU A 648 -2.51 6.89 -18.71
CA GLU A 648 -2.45 5.85 -19.73
C GLU A 648 -2.89 4.48 -19.19
N GLN A 649 -2.55 4.18 -17.93
CA GLN A 649 -3.01 2.98 -17.25
C GLN A 649 -4.54 3.01 -17.04
N PHE A 650 -5.12 4.15 -16.66
CA PHE A 650 -6.58 4.30 -16.60
C PHE A 650 -7.23 3.94 -17.95
N GLU A 651 -6.73 4.51 -19.05
CA GLU A 651 -7.25 4.23 -20.40
C GLU A 651 -7.06 2.76 -20.81
N LEU A 652 -5.99 2.12 -20.35
CA LEU A 652 -5.73 0.70 -20.57
C LEU A 652 -6.76 -0.16 -19.82
N VAL A 653 -6.93 0.05 -18.51
CA VAL A 653 -7.86 -0.73 -17.68
C VAL A 653 -9.29 -0.61 -18.22
N GLU A 654 -9.71 0.59 -18.62
CA GLU A 654 -11.00 0.81 -19.28
C GLU A 654 -11.15 -0.05 -20.55
N ARG A 655 -10.11 -0.05 -21.41
CA ARG A 655 -10.15 -0.73 -22.70
C ARG A 655 -10.05 -2.26 -22.58
N THR A 656 -9.30 -2.78 -21.62
CA THR A 656 -8.91 -4.20 -21.60
C THR A 656 -9.46 -4.99 -20.43
N GLU A 657 -9.63 -4.39 -19.25
CA GLU A 657 -10.03 -5.13 -18.05
C GLU A 657 -11.54 -4.99 -17.76
N LEU A 658 -12.13 -3.79 -17.95
CA LEU A 658 -13.56 -3.59 -17.71
C LEU A 658 -14.48 -4.49 -18.56
N PRO A 659 -14.23 -4.73 -19.87
CA PRO A 659 -15.07 -5.63 -20.64
C PRO A 659 -15.08 -7.06 -20.09
N GLY A 660 -13.92 -7.54 -19.62
CA GLY A 660 -13.80 -8.84 -18.97
C GLY A 660 -14.58 -8.91 -17.67
N LEU A 661 -14.48 -7.86 -16.82
CA LEU A 661 -15.24 -7.76 -15.58
C LEU A 661 -16.76 -7.84 -15.81
N VAL A 662 -17.25 -7.15 -16.86
CA VAL A 662 -18.68 -7.16 -17.23
C VAL A 662 -19.13 -8.56 -17.65
N GLU A 663 -18.35 -9.24 -18.48
CA GLU A 663 -18.63 -10.61 -18.93
C GLU A 663 -18.62 -11.61 -17.77
N GLU A 664 -17.58 -11.57 -16.93
CA GLU A 664 -17.40 -12.49 -15.81
C GLU A 664 -18.45 -12.32 -14.71
N SER A 665 -18.83 -11.08 -14.42
CA SER A 665 -19.81 -10.78 -13.37
C SER A 665 -21.26 -10.98 -13.82
N GLY A 666 -21.49 -11.28 -15.11
CA GLY A 666 -22.83 -11.46 -15.68
C GLY A 666 -23.74 -10.25 -15.49
N LEU A 667 -23.18 -9.03 -15.54
CA LEU A 667 -23.94 -7.81 -15.23
C LEU A 667 -25.10 -7.61 -16.20
N ASP A 668 -26.28 -7.28 -15.68
CA ASP A 668 -27.42 -6.89 -16.49
C ASP A 668 -27.21 -5.51 -17.15
N ARG A 669 -28.14 -5.13 -18.04
CA ARG A 669 -28.04 -3.87 -18.79
C ARG A 669 -27.96 -2.64 -17.87
N ALA A 670 -28.72 -2.63 -16.78
CA ALA A 670 -28.78 -1.49 -15.86
C ALA A 670 -27.47 -1.36 -15.06
N ALA A 671 -26.90 -2.48 -14.61
CA ALA A 671 -25.60 -2.53 -13.96
C ALA A 671 -24.45 -2.09 -14.89
N GLN A 672 -24.50 -2.50 -16.17
CA GLN A 672 -23.53 -2.05 -17.18
C GLN A 672 -23.64 -0.53 -17.43
N GLU A 673 -24.85 0.01 -17.54
CA GLU A 673 -25.07 1.45 -17.67
C GLU A 673 -24.60 2.23 -16.43
N ALA A 674 -24.83 1.70 -15.22
CA ALA A 674 -24.34 2.30 -13.98
C ALA A 674 -22.80 2.30 -13.90
N LEU A 675 -22.14 1.21 -14.32
CA LEU A 675 -20.68 1.14 -14.39
C LEU A 675 -20.12 2.11 -15.43
N GLY A 676 -20.73 2.17 -16.63
CA GLY A 676 -20.32 3.10 -17.68
C GLY A 676 -20.47 4.57 -17.27
N ALA A 677 -21.57 4.91 -16.59
CA ALA A 677 -21.75 6.25 -16.04
C ALA A 677 -20.71 6.59 -14.97
N TYR A 678 -20.35 5.63 -14.11
CA TYR A 678 -19.30 5.86 -13.10
C TYR A 678 -17.93 6.10 -13.73
N VAL A 679 -17.58 5.36 -14.79
CA VAL A 679 -16.34 5.60 -15.54
C VAL A 679 -16.34 6.98 -16.19
N GLU A 680 -17.47 7.44 -16.71
CA GLU A 680 -17.61 8.81 -17.25
C GLU A 680 -17.46 9.87 -16.15
N ASP A 681 -18.03 9.65 -14.95
CA ASP A 681 -17.82 10.54 -13.81
C ASP A 681 -16.32 10.69 -13.47
N LEU A 682 -15.55 9.58 -13.51
CA LEU A 682 -14.10 9.62 -13.28
C LEU A 682 -13.36 10.43 -14.36
N LYS A 683 -13.77 10.32 -15.62
CA LYS A 683 -13.19 11.11 -16.73
C LYS A 683 -13.49 12.59 -16.60
N ASN A 684 -14.74 12.94 -16.26
CA ASN A 684 -15.14 14.31 -15.97
C ASN A 684 -14.34 14.88 -14.80
N TRP A 685 -14.17 14.10 -13.74
CA TRP A 685 -13.37 14.47 -12.58
C TRP A 685 -11.89 14.76 -12.94
N ILE A 686 -11.25 13.88 -13.72
CA ILE A 686 -9.87 14.11 -14.22
C ILE A 686 -9.81 15.40 -15.05
N ALA A 687 -10.71 15.55 -16.05
CA ALA A 687 -10.71 16.72 -16.93
C ALA A 687 -10.93 18.04 -16.17
N ALA A 688 -11.82 18.01 -15.17
CA ALA A 688 -12.12 19.16 -14.33
C ALA A 688 -10.91 19.61 -13.50
N ILE A 689 -10.21 18.65 -12.87
CA ILE A 689 -9.04 18.93 -12.05
C ILE A 689 -7.87 19.40 -12.92
N GLN A 690 -7.67 18.79 -14.09
CA GLN A 690 -6.69 19.25 -15.08
C GLN A 690 -6.95 20.71 -15.47
N ASN A 691 -8.18 21.03 -15.85
CA ASN A 691 -8.57 22.39 -16.21
C ASN A 691 -8.37 23.36 -15.04
N TRP A 692 -8.79 22.99 -13.82
CA TRP A 692 -8.66 23.85 -12.65
C TRP A 692 -7.21 24.19 -12.33
N HIS A 693 -6.31 23.20 -12.28
CA HIS A 693 -4.90 23.41 -11.94
C HIS A 693 -4.15 24.20 -13.01
N LEU A 694 -4.37 23.87 -14.29
CA LEU A 694 -3.53 24.37 -15.38
C LEU A 694 -4.03 25.72 -15.91
N ASP A 695 -5.34 25.93 -15.96
CA ASP A 695 -5.96 27.07 -16.66
C ASP A 695 -6.93 27.88 -15.78
N GLY A 696 -7.61 27.21 -14.84
CA GLY A 696 -8.81 27.73 -14.16
C GLY A 696 -8.57 28.43 -12.83
N THR A 697 -7.34 28.45 -12.30
CA THR A 697 -7.08 28.99 -10.95
C THR A 697 -5.90 29.98 -10.91
N ASP A 698 -6.03 30.98 -10.05
CA ASP A 698 -4.95 31.90 -9.68
C ASP A 698 -4.11 31.37 -8.49
N ARG A 699 -4.50 30.23 -7.89
CA ARG A 699 -3.89 29.66 -6.66
C ARG A 699 -2.39 29.41 -6.79
N TYR A 700 -1.93 29.04 -7.98
CA TYR A 700 -0.54 28.65 -8.26
C TYR A 700 0.26 29.71 -9.02
N ARG A 701 -0.39 30.79 -9.46
CA ARG A 701 0.26 31.82 -10.28
C ARG A 701 1.24 32.64 -9.47
N GLU A 702 2.42 32.89 -10.05
CA GLU A 702 3.49 33.62 -9.38
C GLU A 702 3.04 35.02 -8.92
N GLU A 703 2.22 35.73 -9.69
CA GLU A 703 1.74 37.06 -9.31
C GLU A 703 0.82 37.05 -8.09
N THR A 704 0.16 35.92 -7.80
CA THR A 704 -0.64 35.72 -6.59
C THR A 704 0.27 35.43 -5.41
N LEU A 705 1.26 34.54 -5.58
CA LEU A 705 2.22 34.14 -4.54
C LEU A 705 3.12 35.30 -4.09
N ARG A 706 3.65 36.10 -5.02
CA ARG A 706 4.48 37.27 -4.65
C ARG A 706 3.69 38.30 -3.84
N ARG A 707 2.43 38.52 -4.21
CA ARG A 707 1.55 39.46 -3.50
C ARG A 707 1.19 38.99 -2.09
N LEU A 708 1.16 37.68 -1.83
CA LEU A 708 1.02 37.13 -0.48
C LEU A 708 2.16 37.59 0.43
N ALA A 709 3.40 37.68 -0.07
CA ALA A 709 4.54 38.18 0.70
C ALA A 709 4.49 39.70 0.96
N ASP A 710 3.81 40.47 0.10
CA ASP A 710 3.68 41.93 0.20
C ASP A 710 2.60 42.39 1.20
N VAL A 711 1.71 41.49 1.64
CA VAL A 711 0.75 41.76 2.73
C VAL A 711 1.42 41.49 4.09
N GLY A 712 2.30 42.40 4.53
CA GLY A 712 2.89 42.32 5.88
C GLY A 712 1.85 42.62 6.99
N PRO A 713 2.12 42.32 8.27
CA PRO A 713 2.80 41.15 8.86
C PRO A 713 1.78 40.03 9.14
N GLY A 714 1.95 38.88 8.46
CA GLY A 714 1.08 37.71 8.68
C GLY A 714 1.40 36.50 7.80
N SER A 715 2.06 36.70 6.66
CA SER A 715 2.28 35.65 5.66
C SER A 715 3.74 35.19 5.45
N ALA A 716 4.77 35.89 5.96
CA ALA A 716 6.15 35.38 5.79
C ALA A 716 7.23 35.84 6.80
N SER A 717 7.00 36.81 7.71
CA SER A 717 8.12 37.29 8.58
C SER A 717 7.80 37.64 10.04
N ALA A 718 6.61 37.35 10.56
CA ALA A 718 6.17 37.95 11.84
C ALA A 718 6.38 37.13 13.12
N TYR A 719 6.88 35.89 13.08
CA TYR A 719 7.18 35.13 14.30
C TYR A 719 8.57 34.50 14.19
N GLY A 720 9.57 35.28 14.59
CA GLY A 720 10.98 35.07 14.29
C GLY A 720 11.57 33.75 14.78
N VAL A 721 12.24 33.05 13.87
CA VAL A 721 13.43 32.27 14.17
C VAL A 721 14.52 33.28 14.58
N GLY A 722 14.75 33.44 15.89
CA GLY A 722 15.87 34.26 16.37
C GLY A 722 15.62 35.04 17.66
N ARG A 723 15.28 34.36 18.76
CA ARG A 723 15.47 34.91 20.12
C ARG A 723 15.50 33.80 21.19
N PHE A 724 16.49 32.93 21.11
CA PHE A 724 16.76 31.94 22.18
C PHE A 724 18.19 31.97 22.71
N LEU A 725 18.92 33.08 22.55
CA LEU A 725 20.27 33.24 23.12
C LEU A 725 20.52 34.47 23.98
N GLU A 726 19.54 35.33 24.23
CA GLU A 726 19.73 36.44 25.18
C GLU A 726 18.42 36.72 25.91
N THR A 727 18.30 36.22 27.13
CA THR A 727 18.25 37.01 28.37
C THR A 727 17.83 36.10 29.51
N GLY A 728 18.81 35.71 30.34
CA GLY A 728 18.53 35.33 31.71
C GLY A 728 18.10 36.56 32.49
N GLY A 729 17.04 36.43 33.29
CA GLY A 729 16.53 37.51 34.13
C GLY A 729 15.33 37.02 34.93
N SER A 730 15.60 36.67 36.18
CA SER A 730 14.64 36.30 37.23
C SER A 730 13.50 37.31 37.39
N GLU A 731 12.28 36.83 37.66
CA GLU A 731 11.56 37.17 38.90
C GLU A 731 10.29 36.31 39.08
N ALA A 732 10.04 35.94 40.34
CA ALA A 732 8.97 35.07 40.81
C ALA A 732 7.96 35.88 41.63
N VAL A 733 6.66 35.62 41.47
CA VAL A 733 5.64 35.88 42.53
C VAL A 733 4.49 34.87 42.37
N GLY A 734 4.15 34.16 43.46
CA GLY A 734 2.97 33.29 43.61
C GLY A 734 1.78 33.99 44.31
N PRO A 735 0.89 33.26 44.99
CA PRO A 735 -0.46 32.95 44.49
C PRO A 735 -1.61 33.44 45.39
N GLU A 736 -2.86 33.38 44.93
CA GLU A 736 -4.04 33.41 45.81
C GLU A 736 -5.17 32.46 45.38
N VAL A 737 -5.96 32.09 46.39
CA VAL A 737 -6.84 30.92 46.55
C VAL A 737 -8.32 31.36 46.50
N GLY A 738 -9.22 30.47 46.06
CA GLY A 738 -10.65 30.59 46.36
C GLY A 738 -11.46 29.39 45.89
N GLY A 739 -12.04 28.63 46.81
CA GLY A 739 -12.81 27.40 46.55
C GLY A 739 -14.32 27.51 46.80
N SER A 740 -14.94 26.33 46.98
CA SER A 740 -16.37 25.97 47.18
C SER A 740 -17.15 25.72 45.88
N GLY A 741 -18.03 24.72 45.75
CA GLY A 741 -18.60 23.74 46.69
C GLY A 741 -19.60 22.83 45.95
N ALA A 742 -19.94 21.72 46.58
CA ALA A 742 -20.55 20.49 46.06
C ALA A 742 -22.01 20.53 45.54
N GLY A 743 -22.39 19.49 44.78
CA GLY A 743 -23.79 19.06 44.60
C GLY A 743 -23.97 17.92 43.58
N GLN A 744 -24.06 16.66 44.02
CA GLN A 744 -24.65 15.54 43.28
C GLN A 744 -26.20 15.59 43.37
N PRO A 745 -26.94 14.90 42.48
CA PRO A 745 -27.70 13.75 43.00
C PRO A 745 -27.82 12.54 42.05
N GLU A 746 -28.45 11.52 42.63
CA GLU A 746 -28.50 10.08 42.36
C GLU A 746 -29.30 9.59 41.15
N ALA A 747 -28.99 8.33 40.80
CA ALA A 747 -29.63 7.48 39.80
C ALA A 747 -30.96 6.86 40.26
N VAL A 748 -31.84 6.55 39.30
CA VAL A 748 -32.99 5.64 39.47
C VAL A 748 -33.04 4.68 38.29
N ALA A 749 -32.95 3.39 38.60
CA ALA A 749 -33.12 2.27 37.67
C ALA A 749 -34.59 1.90 37.48
N ARG A 750 -34.95 1.41 36.29
CA ARG A 750 -36.13 0.55 36.04
C ARG A 750 -35.83 -0.49 34.97
N GLU A 751 -35.96 -1.76 35.35
CA GLU A 751 -36.18 -2.91 34.46
C GLU A 751 -37.66 -3.00 34.06
N ALA A 752 -37.95 -3.49 32.85
CA ALA A 752 -38.95 -4.53 32.59
C ALA A 752 -39.02 -4.95 31.10
N ASP A 753 -38.66 -6.21 30.88
CA ASP A 753 -39.28 -7.26 30.06
C ASP A 753 -39.49 -7.21 28.53
N ALA A 754 -39.19 -8.41 28.00
CA ALA A 754 -39.17 -8.91 26.65
C ALA A 754 -40.55 -9.29 26.08
N ALA A 755 -40.68 -9.33 24.74
CA ALA A 755 -40.77 -10.58 23.96
C ALA A 755 -41.48 -10.37 22.60
N GLY A 756 -40.87 -10.94 21.55
CA GLY A 756 -41.58 -11.55 20.40
C GLY A 756 -41.58 -10.78 19.09
N GLU A 757 -40.76 -11.20 18.12
CA GLU A 757 -41.23 -11.88 16.90
C GLU A 757 -40.07 -12.34 16.01
N THR A 758 -40.21 -13.57 15.53
CA THR A 758 -39.24 -14.38 14.80
C THR A 758 -39.54 -14.42 13.30
N ALA A 759 -38.47 -14.65 12.54
CA ALA A 759 -38.41 -15.41 11.29
C ALA A 759 -38.95 -14.76 9.99
N ALA A 760 -38.10 -13.94 9.37
CA ALA A 760 -37.98 -13.80 7.91
C ALA A 760 -36.66 -13.10 7.53
N ALA A 761 -35.50 -13.59 7.99
CA ALA A 761 -34.22 -12.88 7.82
C ALA A 761 -32.97 -13.79 7.68
N GLU A 762 -33.11 -14.98 7.08
CA GLU A 762 -31.96 -15.91 6.96
C GLU A 762 -31.26 -15.92 5.60
N ASP A 763 -31.65 -15.10 4.61
CA ASP A 763 -31.00 -15.14 3.28
C ASP A 763 -30.33 -13.83 2.83
N SER A 764 -29.94 -12.97 3.79
CA SER A 764 -29.22 -11.71 3.50
C SER A 764 -28.05 -11.43 4.47
N ALA A 765 -27.64 -12.41 5.28
CA ALA A 765 -26.61 -12.22 6.30
C ALA A 765 -25.16 -12.27 5.73
N LEU A 766 -24.95 -12.90 4.58
CA LEU A 766 -23.60 -13.08 4.00
C LEU A 766 -23.04 -11.81 3.33
N SER A 767 -23.88 -10.90 2.84
CA SER A 767 -23.42 -9.62 2.27
C SER A 767 -23.17 -8.53 3.33
N ARG A 768 -23.80 -8.61 4.52
CA ARG A 768 -23.49 -7.72 5.65
C ARG A 768 -22.19 -8.07 6.37
N ALA A 769 -21.71 -9.31 6.23
CA ALA A 769 -20.50 -9.80 6.91
C ALA A 769 -19.16 -9.40 6.27
N LEU A 770 -19.20 -8.66 5.15
CA LEU A 770 -18.01 -8.20 4.41
C LEU A 770 -17.79 -6.68 4.47
N ARG A 771 -18.55 -5.95 5.31
CA ARG A 771 -18.20 -4.57 5.65
C ARG A 771 -17.20 -4.58 6.80
N PRO A 772 -16.00 -3.97 6.68
CA PRO A 772 -15.18 -3.71 7.84
C PRO A 772 -15.98 -2.80 8.79
N PRO A 773 -16.16 -3.15 10.07
CA PRO A 773 -16.71 -2.20 11.04
C PRO A 773 -15.70 -1.06 11.19
N SER A 774 -16.15 0.19 11.05
CA SER A 774 -15.38 1.32 11.56
C SER A 774 -15.26 1.19 13.08
N TRP A 775 -14.13 1.57 13.67
CA TRP A 775 -13.84 1.57 15.12
C TRP A 775 -14.98 2.14 15.99
N ARG A 776 -15.83 2.99 15.42
CA ARG A 776 -17.01 3.60 16.04
C ARG A 776 -18.08 2.60 16.51
N THR A 777 -18.27 1.46 15.84
CA THR A 777 -19.33 0.49 16.23
C THR A 777 -19.03 -0.19 17.57
N TYR A 778 -17.77 -0.18 18.00
CA TYR A 778 -17.33 -0.78 19.27
C TYR A 778 -17.44 0.20 20.47
N LEU A 779 -17.32 1.51 20.25
CA LEU A 779 -17.28 2.50 21.33
C LEU A 779 -18.65 2.93 21.86
N ALA A 780 -19.72 2.73 21.09
CA ALA A 780 -21.09 2.99 21.56
C ALA A 780 -21.51 2.06 22.74
N ALA A 781 -20.72 1.04 23.07
CA ALA A 781 -21.01 0.05 24.10
C ALA A 781 -20.36 0.31 25.47
N ARG A 782 -19.76 1.49 25.72
CA ARG A 782 -19.16 1.79 27.05
C ARG A 782 -20.09 2.63 27.94
N PRO A 783 -20.28 2.27 29.23
CA PRO A 783 -20.98 3.11 30.18
C PRO A 783 -20.24 4.43 30.43
N GLU A 784 -20.98 5.52 30.43
CA GLU A 784 -20.53 6.87 30.79
C GLU A 784 -19.96 6.89 32.22
N ASN A 785 -18.80 7.56 32.42
CA ASN A 785 -18.10 7.89 33.67
C ASN A 785 -16.74 7.21 33.92
N ALA A 786 -15.75 7.49 33.06
CA ALA A 786 -14.35 7.53 33.49
C ALA A 786 -13.73 8.85 32.99
N ALA A 787 -13.29 9.70 33.91
CA ALA A 787 -12.60 10.95 33.60
C ALA A 787 -11.29 10.67 32.83
N PRO A 788 -10.86 11.56 31.90
CA PRO A 788 -9.63 11.37 31.15
C PRO A 788 -8.42 11.47 32.08
N ALA A 789 -7.59 10.42 32.11
CA ALA A 789 -6.25 10.52 32.66
C ALA A 789 -5.39 11.32 31.68
N ASP A 790 -4.59 12.25 32.21
CA ASP A 790 -3.60 13.02 31.45
C ASP A 790 -2.77 12.09 30.56
N VAL A 791 -2.88 12.27 29.23
CA VAL A 791 -2.14 11.49 28.24
C VAL A 791 -0.69 11.96 28.26
N ALA A 792 0.11 11.36 29.13
CA ALA A 792 1.55 11.34 28.94
C ALA A 792 1.89 10.48 27.73
N MET A 793 2.69 11.03 26.81
CA MET A 793 3.36 10.34 25.69
C MET A 793 3.98 8.98 26.11
N PRO A 794 4.17 8.04 25.16
CA PRO A 794 3.73 6.66 25.20
C PRO A 794 4.21 5.83 26.41
N ASN A 795 3.40 4.84 26.80
CA ASN A 795 3.72 3.81 27.78
C ASN A 795 5.17 3.30 27.59
N ALA A 796 6.09 3.75 28.45
CA ALA A 796 7.50 3.40 28.40
C ALA A 796 7.76 1.88 28.37
N ASN A 797 6.79 1.08 28.82
CA ASN A 797 6.81 -0.37 28.81
C ASN A 797 6.72 -0.98 27.40
N ILE A 798 5.92 -0.44 26.46
CA ILE A 798 5.77 -1.05 25.11
C ILE A 798 7.02 -0.81 24.29
N ALA A 799 7.48 0.45 24.24
CA ALA A 799 8.71 0.79 23.56
C ALA A 799 9.91 0.05 24.19
N ALA A 800 9.89 -0.25 25.50
CA ALA A 800 10.88 -1.10 26.14
C ALA A 800 10.74 -2.59 25.79
N ILE A 801 9.53 -3.13 25.66
CA ILE A 801 9.28 -4.51 25.19
C ILE A 801 9.76 -4.65 23.75
N MET A 802 9.36 -3.75 22.84
CA MET A 802 9.86 -3.71 21.46
C MET A 802 11.38 -3.59 21.44
N ARG A 803 11.97 -2.63 22.16
CA ARG A 803 13.45 -2.51 22.26
C ARG A 803 14.13 -3.73 22.87
N ARG A 804 13.49 -4.49 23.77
CA ARG A 804 14.06 -5.73 24.35
C ARG A 804 13.91 -6.91 23.40
N LEU A 805 12.80 -7.03 22.68
CA LEU A 805 12.64 -8.05 21.64
C LEU A 805 13.61 -7.77 20.48
N VAL A 806 13.78 -6.51 20.11
CA VAL A 806 14.75 -6.04 19.13
C VAL A 806 16.20 -6.17 19.62
N GLY A 807 16.48 -5.85 20.90
CA GLY A 807 17.83 -5.77 21.47
C GLY A 807 18.34 -7.00 22.24
N SER A 808 17.51 -8.00 22.53
CA SER A 808 17.94 -9.26 23.19
C SER A 808 18.69 -10.21 22.26
N SER A 809 18.83 -9.83 20.98
CA SER A 809 19.57 -10.51 19.93
C SER A 809 21.10 -10.47 20.10
N SER A 810 21.65 -9.79 21.12
CA SER A 810 23.12 -9.67 21.31
C SER A 810 23.70 -10.32 22.58
N SER A 811 22.95 -11.09 23.38
CA SER A 811 23.53 -11.70 24.58
C SER A 811 22.93 -13.06 24.94
N ALA A 812 23.32 -14.10 24.23
CA ALA A 812 23.16 -15.47 24.71
C ALA A 812 24.22 -16.42 24.10
N SER A 813 25.49 -16.19 24.42
CA SER A 813 26.45 -17.30 24.54
C SER A 813 27.59 -16.87 25.49
N CYS A 814 28.06 -17.82 26.30
CA CYS A 814 29.05 -17.71 27.38
C CYS A 814 28.51 -17.25 28.74
N ALA A 815 28.04 -18.21 29.55
CA ALA A 815 28.66 -18.52 30.85
C ALA A 815 27.93 -19.69 31.53
N GLY A 816 28.46 -20.90 31.35
CA GLY A 816 28.31 -21.96 32.34
C GLY A 816 29.47 -21.87 33.33
N GLY A 817 29.18 -21.80 34.62
CA GLY A 817 30.15 -22.12 35.67
C GLY A 817 30.28 -21.12 36.81
N ALA A 818 29.92 -21.62 38.00
CA ALA A 818 30.36 -21.22 39.35
C ALA A 818 29.65 -20.04 40.06
N ALA A 819 28.97 -20.43 41.14
CA ALA A 819 28.40 -19.60 42.18
C ALA A 819 29.46 -18.95 43.10
N ALA A 820 29.16 -17.76 43.63
CA ALA A 820 29.19 -17.45 45.07
C ALA A 820 28.99 -15.94 45.38
N SER A 821 28.00 -15.66 46.21
CA SER A 821 28.03 -14.81 47.42
C SER A 821 28.53 -13.34 47.38
N SER A 822 27.62 -12.49 47.88
CA SER A 822 27.79 -11.41 48.89
C SER A 822 28.24 -9.99 48.52
N THR A 823 27.27 -9.08 48.71
CA THR A 823 27.31 -7.83 49.50
C THR A 823 28.15 -6.61 49.06
N ALA A 824 27.41 -5.50 48.91
CA ALA A 824 27.60 -4.19 49.53
C ALA A 824 28.33 -3.05 48.78
N ARG A 825 27.52 -2.02 48.51
CA ARG A 825 27.69 -0.58 48.79
C ARG A 825 28.87 0.21 48.18
N ALA A 826 28.43 1.20 47.39
CA ALA A 826 28.58 2.65 47.60
C ALA A 826 29.77 3.40 46.98
N SER A 827 29.40 4.58 46.44
CA SER A 827 30.18 5.81 46.18
C SER A 827 31.29 5.69 45.13
N GLY A 828 31.51 6.63 44.22
CA GLY A 828 30.99 7.98 44.05
C GLY A 828 31.95 8.70 43.09
N SER A 829 31.51 9.88 42.62
CA SER A 829 32.37 10.97 42.13
C SER A 829 32.94 10.84 40.71
N GLY A 830 32.43 11.68 39.80
CA GLY A 830 33.25 12.27 38.72
C GLY A 830 34.31 13.24 39.28
N PRO A 831 34.88 14.20 38.52
CA PRO A 831 34.50 14.67 37.18
C PRO A 831 35.66 15.06 36.23
N GLY A 832 35.31 15.51 35.00
CA GLY A 832 36.03 16.52 34.20
C GLY A 832 37.28 16.04 33.44
N SER A 833 37.71 16.64 32.32
CA SER A 833 37.23 17.76 31.50
C SER A 833 38.10 17.84 30.22
N ARG A 834 37.47 18.19 29.09
CA ARG A 834 37.94 19.08 27.99
C ARG A 834 39.38 19.02 27.45
N GLY A 835 39.49 18.93 26.11
CA GLY A 835 40.17 19.99 25.34
C GLY A 835 41.21 19.58 24.29
N GLY A 836 40.88 19.77 23.01
CA GLY A 836 41.64 20.62 22.07
C GLY A 836 42.91 20.10 21.38
N SER A 837 42.74 19.69 20.12
CA SER A 837 43.50 20.07 18.90
C SER A 837 44.99 20.52 18.92
N GLY A 838 45.79 19.94 18.00
CA GLY A 838 46.72 20.73 17.16
C GLY A 838 48.08 20.11 16.76
N ALA A 839 48.36 20.15 15.43
CA ALA A 839 49.65 20.21 14.71
C ALA A 839 50.49 18.92 14.49
N SER A 840 51.32 18.71 13.44
CA SER A 840 51.49 19.22 12.05
C SER A 840 52.79 18.59 11.46
N LEU A 841 52.99 18.67 10.12
CA LEU A 841 54.23 18.59 9.30
C LEU A 841 54.68 17.18 8.78
N GLY A 842 55.13 16.99 7.53
CA GLY A 842 55.51 17.88 6.42
C GLY A 842 55.54 17.15 5.05
N SER A 843 55.31 17.84 3.91
CA SER A 843 56.30 18.34 2.88
C SER A 843 56.99 17.24 2.03
N GLY A 844 57.14 17.28 0.69
CA GLY A 844 56.82 18.23 -0.38
C GLY A 844 57.68 17.96 -1.66
N SER A 845 57.11 18.21 -2.84
CA SER A 845 57.65 18.89 -4.07
C SER A 845 58.95 18.48 -4.83
N SER A 846 58.84 18.58 -6.18
CA SER A 846 59.83 19.01 -7.23
C SER A 846 60.83 17.98 -7.80
N ALA A 847 61.44 18.08 -9.00
CA ALA A 847 61.22 18.75 -10.30
C ALA A 847 62.38 18.35 -11.29
N ALA A 848 62.13 18.45 -12.60
CA ALA A 848 63.01 18.97 -13.70
C ALA A 848 64.13 18.16 -14.42
N ARG A 849 64.26 18.52 -15.73
CA ARG A 849 65.40 18.49 -16.72
C ARG A 849 65.69 17.19 -17.49
N GLU A 850 66.13 17.14 -18.76
CA GLU A 850 66.57 18.11 -19.80
C GLU A 850 66.65 17.43 -21.21
N ALA A 851 66.28 18.18 -22.26
CA ALA A 851 67.00 18.41 -23.54
C ALA A 851 67.09 17.40 -24.71
N GLY A 852 66.81 17.90 -25.94
CA GLY A 852 67.57 17.55 -27.15
C GLY A 852 66.83 17.25 -28.47
N GLY A 853 66.56 18.28 -29.29
CA GLY A 853 66.85 18.29 -30.74
C GLY A 853 65.84 17.73 -31.77
N GLY A 854 65.53 18.55 -32.80
CA GLY A 854 65.46 18.05 -34.19
C GLY A 854 64.17 18.25 -35.01
N ALA A 855 63.99 19.47 -35.53
CA ALA A 855 63.60 19.84 -36.91
C ALA A 855 62.36 19.28 -37.66
N GLY A 856 61.60 20.24 -38.23
CA GLY A 856 60.84 20.14 -39.49
C GLY A 856 59.34 19.84 -39.33
N GLY A 857 58.37 20.59 -39.85
CA GLY A 857 58.31 21.74 -40.75
C GLY A 857 56.82 22.07 -40.98
N ALA A 858 56.54 23.32 -41.39
CA ALA A 858 55.33 23.94 -41.99
C ALA A 858 53.98 23.15 -42.00
N GLY A 859 52.81 23.73 -41.71
CA GLY A 859 52.36 25.12 -41.80
C GLY A 859 51.35 25.31 -42.95
N ALA A 860 50.15 25.80 -42.60
CA ALA A 860 49.08 26.40 -43.44
C ALA A 860 48.27 25.43 -44.35
N GLY A 861 46.96 25.56 -44.54
CA GLY A 861 46.02 26.67 -44.33
C GLY A 861 45.46 27.18 -45.66
N GLY A 862 44.14 27.15 -45.86
CA GLY A 862 43.45 28.02 -46.84
C GLY A 862 42.47 27.38 -47.84
N ALA A 863 41.18 27.51 -47.52
CA ALA A 863 39.98 27.80 -48.33
C ALA A 863 39.94 27.68 -49.88
N GLY A 864 38.76 27.27 -50.41
CA GLY A 864 38.27 27.69 -51.74
C GLY A 864 37.18 26.83 -52.37
N LEU A 865 36.00 27.43 -52.61
CA LEU A 865 34.72 26.94 -53.16
C LEU A 865 34.73 26.50 -54.64
N SER A 866 33.78 25.64 -55.05
CA SER A 866 33.04 25.74 -56.33
C SER A 866 31.87 24.73 -56.47
N ASP A 867 30.69 25.23 -56.89
CA ASP A 867 29.50 24.48 -57.33
C ASP A 867 29.58 24.09 -58.83
N SER A 868 28.91 22.98 -59.23
CA SER A 868 28.35 22.80 -60.58
C SER A 868 27.29 21.69 -60.67
N GLN A 869 26.21 21.98 -61.39
CA GLN A 869 24.99 21.19 -61.65
C GLN A 869 25.11 20.18 -62.82
N GLY A 870 24.19 19.20 -62.88
CA GLY A 870 23.50 18.79 -64.12
C GLY A 870 23.34 17.28 -64.43
N SER A 871 22.09 16.77 -64.31
CA SER A 871 21.31 15.84 -65.21
C SER A 871 21.99 14.64 -65.93
N GLY A 872 21.41 13.45 -66.18
CA GLY A 872 20.04 12.89 -66.16
C GLY A 872 19.91 11.69 -67.15
N SER A 873 18.73 11.04 -67.20
CA SER A 873 18.17 10.01 -68.14
C SER A 873 18.41 8.51 -67.83
N GLY A 874 17.45 7.58 -67.90
CA GLY A 874 16.00 7.49 -68.27
C GLY A 874 15.50 6.04 -67.93
N SER A 875 14.25 5.55 -68.09
CA SER A 875 12.93 6.04 -68.56
C SER A 875 11.89 4.88 -68.52
N GLY A 876 10.59 5.17 -68.28
CA GLY A 876 9.39 4.35 -68.63
C GLY A 876 8.26 4.38 -67.55
N ALA A 877 7.29 5.30 -67.54
CA ALA A 877 5.95 5.33 -68.22
C ALA A 877 4.92 4.28 -67.69
N GLY A 878 3.65 4.55 -67.34
CA GLY A 878 2.70 5.70 -67.44
C GLY A 878 1.55 5.55 -66.39
N ALA A 879 0.82 6.60 -65.98
CA ALA A 879 -0.36 7.26 -66.60
C ALA A 879 -1.75 6.64 -66.29
N GLY A 880 -2.67 7.48 -65.78
CA GLY A 880 -4.15 7.31 -65.72
C GLY A 880 -4.70 7.16 -64.29
N GLY A 881 -5.71 7.87 -63.78
CA GLY A 881 -6.72 8.77 -64.36
C GLY A 881 -8.02 8.64 -63.54
N SER A 882 -8.46 9.75 -62.92
CA SER A 882 -9.85 10.19 -62.65
C SER A 882 -11.03 9.19 -62.65
N GLY A 883 -11.92 9.30 -61.65
CA GLY A 883 -13.32 8.86 -61.80
C GLY A 883 -14.18 8.95 -60.53
N ALA A 884 -14.95 10.04 -60.39
CA ALA A 884 -16.06 10.17 -59.45
C ALA A 884 -17.27 9.31 -59.88
N GLY A 885 -18.14 8.90 -58.95
CA GLY A 885 -19.41 8.27 -59.31
C GLY A 885 -20.28 7.85 -58.11
N ALA A 886 -21.41 8.53 -57.98
CA ALA A 886 -22.43 8.42 -56.95
C ALA A 886 -23.19 7.08 -56.84
N GLY A 887 -23.73 6.83 -55.63
CA GLY A 887 -25.16 6.62 -55.36
C GLY A 887 -25.83 5.31 -55.83
N GLY A 888 -26.58 4.68 -54.91
CA GLY A 888 -27.61 3.71 -55.31
C GLY A 888 -28.03 2.71 -54.26
N SER A 889 -29.08 3.05 -53.52
CA SER A 889 -29.97 2.17 -52.74
C SER A 889 -30.51 0.97 -53.51
N GLY A 890 -30.75 -0.17 -52.83
CA GLY A 890 -31.52 -1.28 -53.38
C GLY A 890 -31.87 -2.35 -52.34
N ALA A 891 -33.16 -2.50 -52.08
CA ALA A 891 -33.79 -3.37 -51.10
C ALA A 891 -33.90 -4.86 -51.51
N GLY A 892 -34.22 -5.70 -50.53
CA GLY A 892 -34.77 -7.07 -50.68
C GLY A 892 -34.39 -7.90 -49.47
N GLY A 893 -35.28 -8.52 -48.70
CA GLY A 893 -36.60 -9.05 -49.03
C GLY A 893 -36.67 -10.44 -48.42
N SER A 894 -37.55 -10.60 -47.44
CA SER A 894 -37.98 -11.82 -46.74
C SER A 894 -38.18 -13.06 -47.61
N GLY A 895 -37.90 -14.24 -47.06
CA GLY A 895 -38.32 -15.53 -47.65
C GLY A 895 -38.17 -16.71 -46.70
N ALA A 896 -39.28 -17.08 -46.06
CA ALA A 896 -39.45 -18.30 -45.29
C ALA A 896 -39.50 -19.55 -46.18
N GLY A 897 -39.13 -20.70 -45.61
CA GLY A 897 -39.39 -22.03 -46.18
C GLY A 897 -39.32 -23.09 -45.08
N GLY A 898 -40.45 -23.65 -44.69
CA GLY A 898 -40.54 -24.82 -43.80
C GLY A 898 -40.87 -26.10 -44.57
N ALA A 899 -40.71 -27.26 -43.90
CA ALA A 899 -41.68 -28.37 -43.83
C ALA A 899 -41.06 -29.69 -43.32
N GLY A 900 -41.83 -30.40 -42.49
CA GLY A 900 -41.74 -31.84 -42.16
C GLY A 900 -41.31 -32.15 -40.72
N GLY A 901 -42.11 -32.68 -39.77
CA GLY A 901 -43.46 -33.24 -39.79
C GLY A 901 -43.49 -34.75 -39.48
N SER A 902 -43.61 -35.15 -38.19
CA SER A 902 -44.46 -36.22 -37.59
C SER A 902 -43.81 -36.79 -36.30
N GLY A 903 -44.43 -37.17 -35.18
CA GLY A 903 -45.82 -37.33 -34.74
C GLY A 903 -46.00 -38.67 -33.97
N LEU A 904 -46.63 -38.64 -32.77
CA LEU A 904 -47.14 -39.74 -31.87
C LEU A 904 -46.18 -40.21 -30.73
N GLY A 905 -46.54 -40.33 -29.44
CA GLY A 905 -47.76 -40.02 -28.66
C GLY A 905 -47.75 -40.60 -27.21
N GLY A 906 -48.52 -39.96 -26.31
CA GLY A 906 -49.13 -40.45 -25.02
C GLY A 906 -48.21 -40.68 -23.80
N ALA A 907 -48.34 -40.11 -22.58
CA ALA A 907 -49.43 -39.72 -21.63
C ALA A 907 -49.67 -40.73 -20.46
N GLY A 908 -49.56 -40.27 -19.19
CA GLY A 908 -50.26 -40.89 -18.03
C GLY A 908 -49.72 -40.67 -16.59
N GLY A 909 -50.38 -39.80 -15.80
CA GLY A 909 -50.58 -39.82 -14.30
C GLY A 909 -49.58 -39.01 -13.43
N LEU A 910 -49.86 -37.99 -12.59
CA LEU A 910 -50.92 -37.49 -11.66
C LEU A 910 -50.71 -37.77 -10.14
N GLY A 911 -50.58 -36.67 -9.36
CA GLY A 911 -50.94 -36.46 -7.93
C GLY A 911 -49.87 -36.73 -6.87
N GLY A 912 -49.64 -35.98 -5.77
CA GLY A 912 -50.20 -34.80 -5.08
C GLY A 912 -49.43 -34.62 -3.74
N ALA A 913 -48.97 -33.42 -3.35
CA ALA A 913 -49.52 -32.45 -2.38
C ALA A 913 -49.37 -32.74 -0.84
N GLY A 914 -48.79 -31.75 -0.12
CA GLY A 914 -48.99 -31.41 1.33
C GLY A 914 -48.11 -32.14 2.36
N GLY A 915 -47.55 -31.59 3.44
CA GLY A 915 -47.74 -30.31 4.13
C GLY A 915 -48.02 -30.52 5.64
N LEU A 916 -47.11 -30.04 6.50
CA LEU A 916 -47.27 -29.59 7.91
C LEU A 916 -47.37 -30.60 9.09
N GLY A 917 -46.45 -30.41 10.07
CA GLY A 917 -46.79 -30.03 11.45
C GLY A 917 -46.63 -31.06 12.58
N GLY A 918 -45.98 -30.65 13.68
CA GLY A 918 -46.37 -31.13 15.03
C GLY A 918 -45.26 -31.54 16.01
N SER A 919 -44.92 -30.61 16.91
CA SER A 919 -44.11 -30.72 18.13
C SER A 919 -44.56 -31.75 19.18
N GLY A 920 -43.64 -32.19 20.04
CA GLY A 920 -43.97 -32.63 21.41
C GLY A 920 -42.98 -33.59 22.05
N GLY A 921 -42.09 -33.09 22.92
CA GLY A 921 -41.14 -33.91 23.68
C GLY A 921 -41.68 -34.48 25.00
N ARG A 922 -40.90 -35.38 25.63
CA ARG A 922 -40.57 -35.43 27.07
C ARG A 922 -39.81 -36.71 27.47
N GLY A 923 -38.73 -36.51 28.23
CA GLY A 923 -38.24 -37.36 29.34
C GLY A 923 -37.51 -38.66 28.96
N GLY A 924 -36.39 -39.04 29.54
CA GLY A 924 -35.61 -38.52 30.66
C GLY A 924 -34.62 -39.59 31.16
N SER A 925 -33.57 -39.11 31.83
CA SER A 925 -32.76 -39.75 32.90
C SER A 925 -31.75 -40.88 32.61
N GLY A 926 -30.51 -40.63 33.09
CA GLY A 926 -29.58 -41.57 33.71
C GLY A 926 -28.56 -42.22 32.77
N GLY A 927 -27.25 -42.28 33.02
CA GLY A 927 -26.44 -41.95 34.19
C GLY A 927 -25.16 -42.81 34.18
N PHE A 928 -24.02 -42.17 34.47
CA PHE A 928 -22.81 -42.68 35.16
C PHE A 928 -21.98 -43.89 34.66
N GLY A 929 -20.65 -43.64 34.66
CA GLY A 929 -19.58 -44.58 35.07
C GLY A 929 -18.80 -45.18 33.90
N GLY A 930 -17.46 -45.24 33.84
CA GLY A 930 -16.42 -44.95 34.82
C GLY A 930 -15.20 -45.85 34.56
N ARG A 931 -14.01 -45.23 34.51
CA ARG A 931 -12.67 -45.73 34.90
C ARG A 931 -12.10 -47.07 34.40
N GLY A 932 -10.82 -46.96 33.98
CA GLY A 932 -9.72 -47.90 34.28
C GLY A 932 -9.43 -48.89 33.14
N GLY A 933 -8.20 -49.22 32.76
CA GLY A 933 -6.87 -48.89 33.29
C GLY A 933 -5.85 -49.83 32.63
N SER A 934 -4.66 -49.29 32.36
CA SER A 934 -3.32 -49.92 32.44
C SER A 934 -3.03 -51.34 31.95
N GLY A 935 -1.93 -51.44 31.19
CA GLY A 935 -0.97 -52.57 31.18
C GLY A 935 -1.05 -53.40 29.90
N GLY A 936 0.03 -53.79 29.23
CA GLY A 936 1.45 -53.66 29.51
C GLY A 936 2.22 -54.61 28.56
N SER A 937 3.40 -54.16 28.13
CA SER A 937 4.61 -54.95 27.84
C SER A 937 4.54 -56.26 27.04
N GLY A 938 5.37 -56.30 25.98
CA GLY A 938 6.40 -57.35 25.87
C GLY A 938 6.39 -58.12 24.56
N GLY A 939 7.59 -58.30 23.97
CA GLY A 939 7.82 -59.41 23.04
C GLY A 939 8.77 -59.14 21.89
N SER A 940 10.05 -59.05 22.19
CA SER A 940 11.17 -59.27 21.25
C SER A 940 11.10 -60.63 20.54
N GLY A 941 11.54 -60.67 19.27
CA GLY A 941 11.85 -61.93 18.57
C GLY A 941 12.50 -61.66 17.21
N GLY A 942 13.80 -61.90 17.12
CA GLY A 942 14.62 -61.60 15.94
C GLY A 942 14.82 -62.76 14.96
N PHE A 943 15.83 -62.53 14.12
CA PHE A 943 16.52 -63.44 13.18
C PHE A 943 15.89 -63.72 11.81
N GLY A 944 16.57 -63.16 10.79
CA GLY A 944 17.36 -64.00 9.88
C GLY A 944 16.93 -64.01 8.42
N GLY A 945 17.82 -63.57 7.52
CA GLY A 945 17.69 -63.86 6.08
C GLY A 945 18.55 -62.99 5.18
N ARG A 946 19.80 -63.40 4.95
CA ARG A 946 20.69 -62.88 3.89
C ARG A 946 20.22 -63.35 2.50
N GLY A 947 20.43 -62.49 1.51
CA GLY A 947 20.51 -62.79 0.07
C GLY A 947 20.21 -61.48 -0.68
N GLY A 948 21.09 -60.88 -1.47
CA GLY A 948 22.17 -61.42 -2.28
C GLY A 948 21.89 -61.04 -3.74
N SER A 949 22.54 -59.96 -4.19
CA SER A 949 22.91 -59.63 -5.59
C SER A 949 21.83 -59.51 -6.67
N GLY A 950 21.76 -58.32 -7.26
CA GLY A 950 22.24 -58.13 -8.64
C GLY A 950 21.20 -57.83 -9.72
N GLY A 951 21.44 -56.73 -10.44
CA GLY A 951 21.22 -56.68 -11.90
C GLY A 951 20.04 -55.86 -12.40
N SER A 952 20.33 -54.60 -12.75
CA SER A 952 20.02 -53.96 -14.04
C SER A 952 18.76 -54.39 -14.81
N GLY A 953 17.88 -53.43 -14.99
CA GLY A 953 16.82 -53.37 -16.00
C GLY A 953 16.26 -51.95 -16.05
#